data_AF-A0A665WZG7-F1
#
_entry.id   AF-A0A665WZG7-F1
#
_cell.length_a   1.000
_cell.length_b   1.000
_cell.length_c   1.000
_cell.angle_alpha   90.00
_cell.angle_beta   90.00
_cell.angle_gamma   90.00
#
_symmetry.space_group_name_H-M   'P 1'
#
loop_
_entity.id
_entity.type
_entity.pdbx_description
1 polymer ?
#
loop_
_entity_poly.entity_id
_entity_poly.type
_entity_poly.pdbx_seq_one_letter_code
_entity_poly.pdbx_strand_id
1 'polypeptide(L)'
;MRLKKRSGGVDLGETTRNPWTQDHQEAAEKRDSAAVAVEPEPEPEPGTDRCEEYTQIKPYAGMPKEVLLLYSSQARYRVPREVLFWLTVACTLTLLALTATVIALSPRCLSWWQASPVYQVYPRSFKDSDGDGVGDLTGILEQLDHFQFLNIKSIWISPFYRSPMKDFGYDVEDFRDIDPLFGTMRDFEELLAEMHNKGMKLIMDFIPNHTSDRHRWFNLSRIRDPHYEDYYVWTDCSATSPKPNNWVSVFGNSSWTYDAVRGQCYLHQFFKEQPDLNFRNPHVRQEMTDIIRFWLGKGVDGFRMDAVKHILEATHLRNEPQVDPNKPPESITSEWDLHHDYTTSQLGLHDLLREWRAEMDVFSREPSRYRFMVTESYDYHEVDKTMMYYGTPLVKESDFPFNFYLLDLPHNTSGMWVQHLVHLWMANMPKGQWPNWVVGNHDKPRIASSAGQAYSRVINMLLLTLPGTPTTYYGEEIGMENINVTDSQIQDPFAKFNKSASRDPQRSPMQWSSNTNAGFSSKLNTTWLPVHPNYRNVNVEVQKQDEGSVLAQYRFLNTLRQTELPFQRGWFCYIHADANVFSYLRELDGHSKAFLMVLNFGKQSAITDLSSVPELPDQLKVLMSTNQVNNGMVLQRSRILTEAGEGLVIQYSTPTRYNPNHPTQCYVSEKACYLEAIDILYKC
;
A
#
# COMPACT_ATOMS: atom_id res chain seq x y z
N MET A 1 -11.43 -48.63 -28.76
CA MET A 1 -11.52 -50.11 -28.77
C MET A 1 -10.45 -50.65 -27.81
N ARG A 2 -10.82 -51.46 -26.80
CA ARG A 2 -9.98 -52.22 -25.81
C ARG A 2 -8.65 -51.58 -25.30
N LEU A 3 -8.56 -51.07 -24.07
CA LEU A 3 -8.39 -51.77 -22.77
C LEU A 3 -7.17 -52.69 -22.60
N LYS A 4 -6.27 -52.33 -21.68
CA LYS A 4 -5.70 -53.25 -20.66
C LYS A 4 -5.18 -52.51 -19.40
N LYS A 5 -5.42 -53.10 -18.23
CA LYS A 5 -5.03 -52.63 -16.87
C LYS A 5 -3.78 -53.37 -16.36
N ARG A 6 -3.04 -52.74 -15.42
CA ARG A 6 -2.44 -53.25 -14.15
C ARG A 6 -1.63 -52.09 -13.54
N SER A 7 -1.91 -51.51 -12.36
CA SER A 7 -1.97 -52.02 -10.97
C SER A 7 -0.60 -52.24 -10.32
N GLY A 8 -0.29 -51.43 -9.30
CA GLY A 8 0.89 -51.56 -8.43
C GLY A 8 1.07 -50.29 -7.60
N GLY A 9 0.61 -50.29 -6.36
CA GLY A 9 0.91 -49.23 -5.38
C GLY A 9 2.23 -49.52 -4.68
N VAL A 10 2.89 -48.47 -4.17
CA VAL A 10 4.11 -48.57 -3.36
C VAL A 10 3.98 -47.59 -2.20
N ASP A 11 4.09 -48.10 -0.98
CA ASP A 11 4.17 -47.31 0.24
C ASP A 11 5.44 -46.44 0.26
N LEU A 12 5.32 -45.23 0.82
CA LEU A 12 6.45 -44.45 1.28
C LEU A 12 6.34 -44.32 2.80
N GLY A 13 7.32 -44.87 3.51
CA GLY A 13 7.29 -44.99 4.96
C GLY A 13 7.67 -43.68 5.67
N GLU A 14 6.98 -43.41 6.78
CA GLU A 14 7.51 -42.57 7.83
C GLU A 14 8.52 -43.35 8.68
N THR A 15 9.60 -42.70 9.13
CA THR A 15 9.91 -42.57 10.58
C THR A 15 11.27 -41.90 10.82
N THR A 16 11.24 -40.77 11.52
CA THR A 16 12.24 -40.46 12.56
C THR A 16 11.52 -39.81 13.74
N ARG A 17 11.77 -40.33 14.95
CA ARG A 17 11.00 -40.08 16.17
C ARG A 17 11.35 -38.74 16.84
N ASN A 18 10.40 -38.20 17.58
CA ASN A 18 10.66 -37.40 18.78
C ASN A 18 10.09 -38.19 20.00
N PRO A 19 10.81 -38.36 21.13
CA PRO A 19 10.41 -39.30 22.20
C PRO A 19 9.69 -38.62 23.40
N TRP A 20 9.21 -39.46 24.34
CA TRP A 20 8.41 -39.14 25.56
C TRP A 20 6.94 -38.78 25.24
N THR A 21 5.90 -39.46 25.71
CA THR A 21 5.64 -40.62 26.62
C THR A 21 4.33 -41.28 26.12
N GLN A 22 3.94 -42.54 26.35
CA GLN A 22 4.13 -43.50 27.45
C GLN A 22 3.57 -44.85 26.94
N ASP A 23 4.07 -46.01 27.37
CA ASP A 23 3.43 -47.32 27.11
C ASP A 23 3.50 -48.25 28.33
N HIS A 24 2.40 -48.95 28.61
CA HIS A 24 2.37 -50.22 29.35
C HIS A 24 2.69 -51.35 28.33
N GLN A 25 3.13 -52.58 28.64
CA GLN A 25 2.77 -53.50 29.73
C GLN A 25 3.70 -54.76 29.68
N GLU A 26 3.51 -55.72 30.60
CA GLU A 26 4.02 -57.14 30.56
C GLU A 26 5.54 -57.42 30.78
N ALA A 27 5.99 -58.58 31.31
CA ALA A 27 5.39 -59.62 32.16
C ALA A 27 6.47 -60.60 32.74
N ALA A 28 6.10 -61.40 33.76
CA ALA A 28 6.74 -62.64 34.28
C ALA A 28 8.12 -62.51 35.02
N GLU A 29 8.50 -63.34 36.01
CA GLU A 29 7.91 -64.58 36.58
C GLU A 29 8.48 -64.91 38.01
N LYS A 30 7.92 -65.93 38.69
CA LYS A 30 8.39 -66.65 39.93
C LYS A 30 8.19 -65.89 41.26
N ARG A 31 7.74 -66.48 42.40
CA ARG A 31 7.46 -67.86 42.90
C ARG A 31 6.66 -67.73 44.23
N ASP A 32 6.03 -68.72 44.89
CA ASP A 32 5.54 -70.10 44.60
C ASP A 32 4.58 -70.48 45.76
N SER A 33 3.34 -70.96 45.52
CA SER A 33 2.55 -71.70 46.54
C SER A 33 1.41 -72.54 45.94
N ALA A 34 1.30 -73.80 46.38
CA ALA A 34 0.27 -74.75 45.97
C ALA A 34 -0.77 -75.00 47.08
N ALA A 35 -1.95 -75.48 46.70
CA ALA A 35 -3.14 -75.63 47.55
C ALA A 35 -3.12 -76.85 48.49
N VAL A 36 -4.12 -76.96 49.39
CA VAL A 36 -5.20 -77.99 49.32
C VAL A 36 -6.11 -77.99 50.58
N ALA A 37 -7.45 -78.06 50.36
CA ALA A 37 -8.58 -78.46 51.27
C ALA A 37 -8.82 -77.63 52.57
N VAL A 38 -10.04 -77.44 53.10
CA VAL A 38 -11.09 -78.41 53.53
C VAL A 38 -12.47 -77.70 53.68
N GLU A 39 -13.57 -78.44 53.55
CA GLU A 39 -14.96 -78.13 54.01
C GLU A 39 -15.39 -79.17 55.08
N PRO A 40 -16.43 -78.96 55.92
CA PRO A 40 -16.98 -77.72 56.52
C PRO A 40 -17.33 -77.90 58.03
N GLU A 41 -18.30 -77.13 58.56
CA GLU A 41 -18.94 -77.12 59.92
C GLU A 41 -18.24 -76.32 61.06
N PRO A 42 -18.99 -75.83 62.09
CA PRO A 42 -20.24 -75.04 62.01
C PRO A 42 -20.17 -73.75 62.88
N GLU A 43 -21.29 -73.01 63.02
CA GLU A 43 -21.38 -71.68 63.67
C GLU A 43 -20.90 -71.58 65.13
N PRO A 44 -20.43 -70.37 65.52
CA PRO A 44 -20.79 -69.79 66.81
C PRO A 44 -21.44 -68.39 66.70
N GLU A 45 -22.20 -68.06 67.76
CA GLU A 45 -23.12 -66.92 67.94
C GLU A 45 -22.49 -65.49 67.98
N PRO A 46 -23.30 -64.41 67.93
CA PRO A 46 -22.86 -63.08 67.47
C PRO A 46 -22.11 -62.23 68.51
N GLY A 47 -21.18 -61.39 68.03
CA GLY A 47 -20.34 -60.54 68.88
C GLY A 47 -19.95 -59.19 68.27
N THR A 48 -20.89 -58.22 68.33
CA THR A 48 -20.69 -56.75 68.24
C THR A 48 -20.02 -56.13 67.01
N ASP A 49 -20.78 -55.28 66.33
CA ASP A 49 -20.36 -54.44 65.20
C ASP A 49 -19.19 -53.49 65.51
N ARG A 50 -18.14 -53.55 64.67
CA ARG A 50 -17.21 -52.42 64.48
C ARG A 50 -17.69 -51.42 63.43
N CYS A 51 -18.78 -51.71 62.71
CA CYS A 51 -19.37 -50.77 61.76
C CYS A 51 -20.30 -49.74 62.42
N GLU A 52 -20.83 -50.00 63.61
CA GLU A 52 -21.75 -49.08 64.30
C GLU A 52 -21.05 -47.84 64.89
N GLU A 53 -19.78 -47.93 65.28
CA GLU A 53 -19.06 -46.87 66.02
C GLU A 53 -18.97 -45.54 65.24
N TYR A 54 -19.02 -45.58 63.90
CA TYR A 54 -18.99 -44.39 63.05
C TYR A 54 -20.37 -43.77 62.76
N THR A 55 -21.46 -44.52 62.92
CA THR A 55 -22.81 -44.08 62.53
C THR A 55 -23.40 -42.99 63.43
N GLN A 56 -22.83 -42.79 64.63
CA GLN A 56 -23.26 -41.77 65.59
C GLN A 56 -22.36 -40.51 65.62
N ILE A 57 -21.27 -40.48 64.85
CA ILE A 57 -20.27 -39.40 64.91
C ILE A 57 -20.76 -38.17 64.12
N LYS A 58 -21.21 -37.14 64.85
CA LYS A 58 -21.59 -35.84 64.26
C LYS A 58 -20.41 -35.21 63.48
N PRO A 59 -20.67 -34.47 62.40
CA PRO A 59 -19.61 -33.85 61.60
C PRO A 59 -18.83 -32.79 62.41
N TYR A 60 -17.51 -32.86 62.32
CA TYR A 60 -16.55 -31.95 62.96
C TYR A 60 -15.50 -31.45 61.95
N ALA A 61 -14.60 -30.55 62.34
CA ALA A 61 -13.56 -30.05 61.46
C ALA A 61 -12.45 -31.11 61.26
N GLY A 62 -12.07 -31.39 60.01
CA GLY A 62 -11.01 -32.37 59.70
C GLY A 62 -11.43 -33.84 59.82
N MET A 63 -12.67 -34.18 59.42
CA MET A 63 -13.16 -35.57 59.42
C MET A 63 -12.27 -36.52 58.61
N PRO A 64 -12.01 -37.75 59.10
CA PRO A 64 -11.41 -38.81 58.30
C PRO A 64 -12.38 -39.32 57.23
N LYS A 65 -11.85 -40.07 56.25
CA LYS A 65 -12.57 -40.54 55.06
C LYS A 65 -13.85 -41.30 55.40
N GLU A 66 -13.79 -42.14 56.43
CA GLU A 66 -14.85 -43.04 56.88
C GLU A 66 -16.06 -42.24 57.37
N VAL A 67 -15.84 -41.20 58.17
CA VAL A 67 -16.89 -40.28 58.65
C VAL A 67 -17.42 -39.41 57.51
N LEU A 68 -16.54 -38.94 56.61
CA LEU A 68 -16.92 -38.07 55.48
C LEU A 68 -17.89 -38.76 54.49
N LEU A 69 -17.74 -40.07 54.26
CA LEU A 69 -18.57 -40.82 53.31
C LEU A 69 -20.04 -40.97 53.77
N LEU A 70 -20.28 -41.01 55.08
CA LEU A 70 -21.63 -41.05 55.68
C LEU A 70 -22.45 -39.77 55.39
N TYR A 71 -21.79 -38.62 55.27
CA TYR A 71 -22.44 -37.33 55.07
C TYR A 71 -22.38 -36.83 53.61
N SER A 72 -21.26 -37.00 52.93
CA SER A 72 -21.00 -36.43 51.59
C SER A 72 -21.82 -37.05 50.44
N SER A 73 -22.48 -38.19 50.69
CA SER A 73 -23.39 -38.87 49.77
C SER A 73 -24.83 -38.35 49.82
N GLN A 74 -25.20 -37.61 50.87
CA GLN A 74 -26.54 -37.05 51.08
C GLN A 74 -26.90 -36.06 49.96
N ALA A 75 -28.17 -36.06 49.54
CA ALA A 75 -28.65 -35.26 48.39
C ALA A 75 -28.25 -33.77 48.47
N ARG A 76 -28.31 -33.17 49.67
CA ARG A 76 -27.93 -31.78 49.96
C ARG A 76 -26.46 -31.43 49.67
N TYR A 77 -25.56 -32.41 49.59
CA TYR A 77 -24.16 -32.23 49.23
C TYR A 77 -23.83 -32.83 47.86
N ARG A 78 -24.44 -33.97 47.52
CA ARG A 78 -24.24 -34.63 46.23
C ARG A 78 -24.76 -33.79 45.06
N VAL A 79 -26.01 -33.30 45.12
CA VAL A 79 -26.61 -32.55 44.00
C VAL A 79 -25.83 -31.27 43.70
N PRO A 80 -25.50 -30.39 44.68
CA PRO A 80 -24.68 -29.21 44.39
C PRO A 80 -23.28 -29.55 43.85
N ARG A 81 -22.64 -30.64 44.33
CA ARG A 81 -21.32 -31.07 43.83
C ARG A 81 -21.37 -31.53 42.37
N GLU A 82 -22.34 -32.38 42.01
CA GLU A 82 -22.53 -32.81 40.61
C GLU A 82 -22.90 -31.63 39.71
N VAL A 83 -23.82 -30.76 40.15
CA VAL A 83 -24.22 -29.57 39.38
C VAL A 83 -23.02 -28.64 39.16
N LEU A 84 -22.22 -28.36 40.19
CA LEU A 84 -21.02 -27.53 40.04
C LEU A 84 -20.00 -28.16 39.10
N PHE A 85 -19.77 -29.49 39.19
CA PHE A 85 -18.87 -30.19 38.28
C PHE A 85 -19.32 -30.10 36.82
N TRP A 86 -20.57 -30.46 36.53
CA TRP A 86 -21.10 -30.42 35.16
C TRP A 86 -21.26 -29.00 34.62
N LEU A 87 -21.59 -28.03 35.48
CA LEU A 87 -21.60 -26.62 35.12
C LEU A 87 -20.19 -26.12 34.78
N THR A 88 -19.15 -26.51 35.54
CA THR A 88 -17.75 -26.21 35.20
C THR A 88 -17.39 -26.78 33.83
N VAL A 89 -17.67 -28.07 33.57
CA VAL A 89 -17.42 -28.70 32.26
C VAL A 89 -18.16 -27.97 31.13
N ALA A 90 -19.44 -27.67 31.31
CA ALA A 90 -20.25 -26.94 30.33
C ALA A 90 -19.73 -25.52 30.08
N CYS A 91 -19.33 -24.79 31.13
CA CYS A 91 -18.72 -23.47 31.01
C CYS A 91 -17.37 -23.54 30.27
N THR A 92 -16.50 -24.52 30.56
CA THR A 92 -15.24 -24.71 29.84
C THR A 92 -15.46 -24.99 28.34
N LEU A 93 -16.39 -25.87 28.00
CA LEU A 93 -16.75 -26.15 26.60
C LEU A 93 -17.35 -24.92 25.90
N THR A 94 -18.18 -24.15 26.62
CA THR A 94 -18.78 -22.91 26.11
C THR A 94 -17.71 -21.85 25.85
N LEU A 95 -16.74 -21.69 26.75
CA LEU A 95 -15.62 -20.77 26.57
C LEU A 95 -14.75 -21.17 25.37
N LEU A 96 -14.42 -22.46 25.22
CA LEU A 96 -13.68 -22.95 24.05
C LEU A 96 -14.43 -22.70 22.74
N ALA A 97 -15.74 -22.95 22.71
CA ALA A 97 -16.59 -22.68 21.55
C ALA A 97 -16.66 -21.18 21.23
N LEU A 98 -16.78 -20.31 22.25
CA LEU A 98 -16.75 -18.85 22.08
C LEU A 98 -15.40 -18.38 21.53
N THR A 99 -14.27 -18.83 22.09
CA THR A 99 -12.93 -18.48 21.60
C THR A 99 -12.73 -18.92 20.14
N ALA A 100 -13.12 -20.16 19.79
CA ALA A 100 -13.05 -20.64 18.42
C ALA A 100 -13.95 -19.83 17.47
N THR A 101 -15.15 -19.44 17.92
CA THR A 101 -16.10 -18.62 17.16
C THR A 101 -15.54 -17.22 16.89
N VAL A 102 -14.98 -16.55 17.91
CA VAL A 102 -14.34 -15.24 17.76
C VAL A 102 -13.19 -15.33 16.74
N ILE A 103 -12.28 -16.29 16.90
CA ILE A 103 -11.14 -16.47 15.97
C ILE A 103 -11.60 -16.72 14.52
N ALA A 104 -12.63 -17.55 14.32
CA ALA A 104 -13.16 -17.85 12.99
C ALA A 104 -13.87 -16.64 12.34
N LEU A 105 -14.60 -15.86 13.14
CA LEU A 105 -15.37 -14.71 12.67
C LEU A 105 -14.55 -13.41 12.57
N SER A 106 -13.43 -13.26 13.28
CA SER A 106 -12.57 -12.07 13.12
C SER A 106 -12.12 -11.90 11.65
N PRO A 107 -12.18 -10.68 11.10
CA PRO A 107 -11.56 -10.39 9.81
C PRO A 107 -10.04 -10.49 9.92
N ARG A 108 -9.35 -10.62 8.79
CA ARG A 108 -7.90 -10.40 8.76
C ARG A 108 -7.63 -8.95 9.16
N CYS A 109 -6.55 -8.69 9.91
CA CYS A 109 -6.09 -7.33 10.13
C CYS A 109 -5.66 -6.66 8.81
N LEU A 110 -5.63 -5.32 8.77
CA LEU A 110 -5.09 -4.60 7.62
C LEU A 110 -3.58 -4.83 7.51
N SER A 111 -3.09 -4.95 6.28
CA SER A 111 -1.66 -4.95 5.97
C SER A 111 -1.05 -3.56 6.20
N TRP A 112 0.26 -3.49 6.41
CA TRP A 112 0.95 -2.23 6.68
C TRP A 112 0.72 -1.16 5.60
N TRP A 113 0.68 -1.56 4.32
CA TRP A 113 0.42 -0.70 3.16
C TRP A 113 -1.03 -0.21 3.04
N GLN A 114 -1.97 -0.87 3.71
CA GLN A 114 -3.37 -0.43 3.82
C GLN A 114 -3.57 0.55 4.99
N ALA A 115 -2.74 0.43 6.03
CA ALA A 115 -2.94 1.13 7.31
C ALA A 115 -2.28 2.52 7.39
N SER A 116 -1.21 2.77 6.62
CA SER A 116 -0.47 4.04 6.65
C SER A 116 -0.36 4.66 5.25
N PRO A 117 -0.43 6.00 5.11
CA PRO A 117 -0.14 6.68 3.85
C PRO A 117 1.24 6.30 3.30
N VAL A 118 1.36 6.30 1.98
CA VAL A 118 2.65 6.27 1.29
C VAL A 118 3.16 7.71 1.16
N TYR A 119 4.42 7.94 1.48
CA TYR A 119 5.06 9.23 1.27
C TYR A 119 6.19 9.12 0.24
N GLN A 120 6.06 9.79 -0.90
CA GLN A 120 7.06 9.80 -1.96
C GLN A 120 8.16 10.81 -1.63
N VAL A 121 9.37 10.30 -1.43
CA VAL A 121 10.63 11.04 -1.31
C VAL A 121 11.31 11.07 -2.68
N TYR A 122 11.74 12.26 -3.09
CA TYR A 122 12.68 12.42 -4.21
C TYR A 122 14.07 12.68 -3.62
N PRO A 123 15.00 11.70 -3.62
CA PRO A 123 16.18 11.70 -2.75
C PRO A 123 17.02 12.97 -2.94
N ARG A 124 17.28 13.31 -4.21
CA ARG A 124 18.05 14.49 -4.65
C ARG A 124 17.61 15.83 -4.05
N SER A 125 16.36 15.94 -3.57
CA SER A 125 15.78 17.19 -3.04
C SER A 125 15.22 17.07 -1.62
N PHE A 126 15.41 15.94 -0.94
CA PHE A 126 14.84 15.76 0.39
C PHE A 126 15.71 16.40 1.48
N LYS A 127 16.96 15.99 1.62
CA LYS A 127 17.91 16.55 2.60
C LYS A 127 19.34 16.25 2.16
N ASP A 128 20.17 17.29 2.13
CA ASP A 128 21.61 17.23 1.90
C ASP A 128 22.34 17.17 3.26
N SER A 129 23.14 16.14 3.51
CA SER A 129 23.91 15.95 4.75
C SER A 129 25.38 16.35 4.62
N ASP A 130 26.00 16.15 3.46
CA ASP A 130 27.45 16.37 3.26
C ASP A 130 27.80 17.78 2.75
N GLY A 131 26.82 18.53 2.28
CA GLY A 131 26.87 19.91 1.85
C GLY A 131 27.21 20.14 0.37
N ASP A 132 27.16 19.14 -0.50
CA ASP A 132 27.43 19.26 -1.94
C ASP A 132 26.31 19.96 -2.75
N GLY A 133 25.15 20.21 -2.14
CA GLY A 133 23.99 20.86 -2.75
C GLY A 133 22.95 19.88 -3.32
N VAL A 134 23.12 18.57 -3.10
CA VAL A 134 22.24 17.47 -3.50
C VAL A 134 21.81 16.65 -2.28
N GLY A 135 20.57 16.16 -2.29
CA GLY A 135 20.05 15.33 -1.21
C GLY A 135 20.46 13.87 -1.33
N ASP A 136 20.78 13.25 -0.19
CA ASP A 136 21.43 11.94 -0.08
C ASP A 136 20.70 11.01 0.92
N LEU A 137 21.09 9.72 0.99
CA LEU A 137 20.42 8.73 1.85
C LEU A 137 20.62 9.00 3.36
N THR A 138 21.76 9.57 3.75
CA THR A 138 22.05 9.98 5.14
C THR A 138 21.19 11.19 5.54
N GLY A 139 20.90 12.10 4.61
CA GLY A 139 19.91 13.15 4.80
C GLY A 139 18.49 12.61 5.03
N ILE A 140 18.09 11.52 4.37
CA ILE A 140 16.82 10.85 4.65
C ILE A 140 16.83 10.21 6.05
N LEU A 141 17.95 9.59 6.44
CA LEU A 141 18.17 9.02 7.78
C LEU A 141 18.02 10.09 8.89
N GLU A 142 18.64 11.26 8.71
CA GLU A 142 18.54 12.40 9.64
C GLU A 142 17.09 12.88 9.85
N GLN A 143 16.22 12.70 8.85
CA GLN A 143 14.84 13.22 8.86
C GLN A 143 13.78 12.15 9.17
N LEU A 144 14.15 10.94 9.60
CA LEU A 144 13.18 9.89 9.95
C LEU A 144 12.16 10.34 11.03
N ASP A 145 12.57 11.21 11.95
CA ASP A 145 11.68 11.75 12.99
C ASP A 145 10.58 12.68 12.42
N HIS A 146 10.75 13.22 11.20
CA HIS A 146 9.67 13.93 10.49
C HIS A 146 8.55 12.98 10.09
N PHE A 147 8.87 11.79 9.58
CA PHE A 147 7.87 10.77 9.27
C PHE A 147 7.15 10.29 10.53
N GLN A 148 7.87 10.10 11.65
CA GLN A 148 7.23 9.80 12.94
C GLN A 148 6.28 10.92 13.39
N PHE A 149 6.70 12.19 13.32
CA PHE A 149 5.86 13.35 13.65
C PHE A 149 4.57 13.39 12.81
N LEU A 150 4.66 13.05 11.53
CA LEU A 150 3.54 12.97 10.59
C LEU A 150 2.67 11.71 10.74
N ASN A 151 3.06 10.74 11.58
CA ASN A 151 2.49 9.38 11.64
C ASN A 151 2.58 8.61 10.31
N ILE A 152 3.70 8.71 9.60
CA ILE A 152 3.95 8.01 8.33
C ILE A 152 4.82 6.79 8.58
N LYS A 153 4.41 5.65 8.01
CA LYS A 153 5.16 4.37 8.10
C LYS A 153 5.57 3.84 6.73
N SER A 154 4.84 4.13 5.66
CA SER A 154 5.17 3.67 4.31
C SER A 154 5.90 4.78 3.55
N ILE A 155 7.18 4.59 3.24
CA ILE A 155 8.01 5.58 2.55
C ILE A 155 8.42 4.99 1.21
N TRP A 156 8.07 5.68 0.12
CA TRP A 156 8.53 5.37 -1.22
C TRP A 156 9.68 6.31 -1.56
N ILE A 157 10.86 5.78 -1.86
CA ILE A 157 11.99 6.58 -2.36
C ILE A 157 12.10 6.36 -3.86
N SER A 158 12.09 7.48 -4.61
CA SER A 158 12.33 7.51 -6.07
C SER A 158 13.75 6.99 -6.38
N PRO A 159 14.11 6.66 -7.63
CA PRO A 159 15.33 5.90 -7.94
C PRO A 159 16.61 6.49 -7.35
N PHE A 160 17.41 5.62 -6.72
CA PHE A 160 18.74 5.93 -6.18
C PHE A 160 19.82 4.92 -6.63
N TYR A 161 19.49 4.09 -7.62
CA TYR A 161 20.47 3.24 -8.31
C TYR A 161 21.54 4.08 -8.99
N ARG A 162 22.72 3.48 -9.16
CA ARG A 162 23.79 4.04 -9.98
C ARG A 162 23.29 4.41 -11.38
N SER A 163 23.44 5.68 -11.78
CA SER A 163 22.81 6.25 -12.97
C SER A 163 23.62 7.41 -13.58
N PRO A 164 23.69 7.53 -14.92
CA PRO A 164 24.26 8.70 -15.59
C PRO A 164 23.40 9.98 -15.50
N MET A 165 22.25 9.93 -14.82
CA MET A 165 21.35 11.05 -14.54
C MET A 165 20.76 11.71 -15.79
N LYS A 166 20.56 10.93 -16.87
CA LYS A 166 19.84 11.33 -18.10
C LYS A 166 18.32 11.35 -17.93
N ASP A 167 17.80 10.70 -16.90
CA ASP A 167 16.44 10.85 -16.38
C ASP A 167 16.47 10.78 -14.84
N PHE A 168 17.51 11.36 -14.24
CA PHE A 168 17.72 11.47 -12.78
C PHE A 168 17.49 10.18 -11.97
N GLY A 169 18.01 9.05 -12.46
CA GLY A 169 17.98 7.77 -11.75
C GLY A 169 17.14 6.69 -12.44
N TYR A 170 16.26 7.05 -13.37
CA TYR A 170 15.51 6.08 -14.20
C TYR A 170 16.40 5.46 -15.30
N ASP A 171 17.45 6.15 -15.75
CA ASP A 171 18.50 5.59 -16.61
C ASP A 171 19.54 4.82 -15.79
N VAL A 172 19.26 3.55 -15.46
CA VAL A 172 20.11 2.75 -14.54
C VAL A 172 21.37 2.17 -15.22
N GLU A 173 22.56 2.46 -14.68
CA GLU A 173 23.86 1.90 -15.09
C GLU A 173 24.22 0.61 -14.33
N ASP A 174 23.77 0.45 -13.07
CA ASP A 174 23.84 -0.81 -12.32
C ASP A 174 22.66 -0.92 -11.32
N PHE A 175 21.82 -1.94 -11.48
CA PHE A 175 20.66 -2.19 -10.61
C PHE A 175 20.99 -2.72 -9.21
N ARG A 176 22.26 -3.05 -8.92
CA ARG A 176 22.69 -3.65 -7.64
C ARG A 176 23.64 -2.73 -6.85
N ASP A 177 23.88 -1.52 -7.35
CA ASP A 177 24.74 -0.49 -6.74
C ASP A 177 23.96 0.80 -6.47
N ILE A 178 24.41 1.58 -5.48
CA ILE A 178 23.85 2.91 -5.13
C ILE A 178 24.60 3.96 -5.95
N ASP A 179 23.92 5.03 -6.40
CA ASP A 179 24.65 6.11 -7.04
C ASP A 179 25.55 6.85 -6.02
N PRO A 180 26.83 7.11 -6.33
CA PRO A 180 27.72 7.86 -5.46
C PRO A 180 27.20 9.25 -5.06
N LEU A 181 26.27 9.84 -5.85
CA LEU A 181 25.58 11.08 -5.52
C LEU A 181 24.65 10.97 -4.31
N PHE A 182 24.19 9.76 -3.97
CA PHE A 182 23.26 9.49 -2.87
C PHE A 182 23.94 8.79 -1.68
N GLY A 183 25.20 8.37 -1.84
CA GLY A 183 25.98 7.67 -0.82
C GLY A 183 26.45 6.29 -1.29
N THR A 184 26.42 5.32 -0.40
CA THR A 184 26.93 3.96 -0.63
C THR A 184 25.90 2.89 -0.23
N MET A 185 26.17 1.65 -0.61
CA MET A 185 25.38 0.49 -0.16
C MET A 185 25.31 0.36 1.38
N ARG A 186 26.33 0.86 2.10
CA ARG A 186 26.33 0.87 3.56
C ARG A 186 25.32 1.88 4.10
N ASP A 187 25.26 3.08 3.51
CA ASP A 187 24.34 4.14 3.95
C ASP A 187 22.89 3.73 3.68
N PHE A 188 22.64 2.99 2.59
CA PHE A 188 21.37 2.30 2.34
C PHE A 188 21.03 1.26 3.42
N GLU A 189 21.99 0.41 3.82
CA GLU A 189 21.77 -0.63 4.84
C GLU A 189 21.52 -0.01 6.23
N GLU A 190 22.21 1.08 6.58
CA GLU A 190 21.98 1.84 7.80
C GLU A 190 20.61 2.56 7.79
N LEU A 191 20.22 3.18 6.67
CA LEU A 191 18.88 3.77 6.48
C LEU A 191 17.77 2.73 6.63
N LEU A 192 17.87 1.58 5.95
CA LEU A 192 16.86 0.53 6.00
C LEU A 192 16.72 -0.05 7.41
N ALA A 193 17.84 -0.25 8.12
CA ALA A 193 17.84 -0.73 9.51
C ALA A 193 17.13 0.27 10.45
N GLU A 194 17.44 1.56 10.37
CA GLU A 194 16.81 2.57 11.23
C GLU A 194 15.34 2.83 10.88
N MET A 195 14.96 2.76 9.60
CA MET A 195 13.56 2.72 9.18
C MET A 195 12.82 1.56 9.86
N HIS A 196 13.38 0.34 9.82
CA HIS A 196 12.76 -0.84 10.44
C HIS A 196 12.72 -0.75 11.97
N ASN A 197 13.78 -0.23 12.62
CA ASN A 197 13.81 0.05 14.07
C ASN A 197 12.70 1.03 14.49
N LYS A 198 12.39 2.02 13.63
CA LYS A 198 11.30 2.99 13.82
C LYS A 198 9.92 2.49 13.36
N GLY A 199 9.80 1.24 12.93
CA GLY A 199 8.54 0.62 12.49
C GLY A 199 8.04 1.08 11.11
N MET A 200 8.93 1.66 10.30
CA MET A 200 8.68 2.11 8.94
C MET A 200 8.95 1.00 7.92
N LYS A 201 8.58 1.29 6.67
CA LYS A 201 8.58 0.38 5.52
C LYS A 201 9.11 1.10 4.29
N LEU A 202 10.06 0.48 3.61
CA LEU A 202 10.66 1.04 2.39
C LEU A 202 10.03 0.40 1.15
N ILE A 203 9.40 1.24 0.33
CA ILE A 203 9.02 0.94 -1.05
C ILE A 203 10.10 1.57 -1.94
N MET A 204 10.65 0.77 -2.83
CA MET A 204 11.72 1.19 -3.74
C MET A 204 11.18 1.31 -5.16
N ASP A 205 11.68 2.24 -5.95
CA ASP A 205 11.39 2.19 -7.39
C ASP A 205 12.11 1.04 -8.09
N PHE A 206 11.44 0.42 -9.05
CA PHE A 206 11.99 -0.62 -9.91
C PHE A 206 11.66 -0.30 -11.36
N ILE A 207 12.69 -0.24 -12.20
CA ILE A 207 12.63 0.19 -13.60
C ILE A 207 12.90 -1.05 -14.47
N PRO A 208 11.88 -1.89 -14.74
CA PRO A 208 12.09 -3.11 -15.50
C PRO A 208 12.36 -2.84 -16.98
N ASN A 209 11.73 -1.81 -17.56
CA ASN A 209 11.58 -1.66 -19.00
C ASN A 209 12.91 -1.49 -19.76
N HIS A 210 13.82 -0.67 -19.24
CA HIS A 210 15.05 -0.27 -19.93
C HIS A 210 16.25 -0.21 -18.97
N THR A 211 17.44 -0.07 -19.53
CA THR A 211 18.66 0.31 -18.79
C THR A 211 19.24 1.59 -19.37
N SER A 212 20.27 2.16 -18.73
CA SER A 212 21.12 3.14 -19.39
C SER A 212 21.88 2.53 -20.59
N ASP A 213 22.20 3.36 -21.60
CA ASP A 213 23.16 3.05 -22.67
C ASP A 213 24.60 2.82 -22.17
N ARG A 214 24.89 3.15 -20.91
CA ARG A 214 26.16 2.83 -20.22
C ARG A 214 26.13 1.48 -19.51
N HIS A 215 24.97 0.88 -19.32
CA HIS A 215 24.84 -0.41 -18.63
C HIS A 215 25.72 -1.46 -19.31
N ARG A 216 26.36 -2.33 -18.50
CA ARG A 216 27.27 -3.37 -19.01
C ARG A 216 26.61 -4.24 -20.08
N TRP A 217 25.34 -4.60 -19.88
CA TRP A 217 24.57 -5.41 -20.81
C TRP A 217 24.47 -4.73 -22.20
N PHE A 218 24.15 -3.43 -22.30
CA PHE A 218 24.02 -2.75 -23.59
C PHE A 218 25.37 -2.65 -24.31
N ASN A 219 26.44 -2.42 -23.56
CA ASN A 219 27.80 -2.37 -24.11
C ASN A 219 28.32 -3.73 -24.60
N LEU A 220 27.90 -4.84 -23.98
CA LEU A 220 28.18 -6.19 -24.48
C LEU A 220 27.23 -6.59 -25.62
N SER A 221 25.96 -6.16 -25.57
CA SER A 221 24.98 -6.39 -26.62
C SER A 221 25.40 -5.71 -27.93
N ARG A 222 25.81 -4.43 -27.91
CA ARG A 222 26.18 -3.70 -29.15
C ARG A 222 27.37 -4.33 -29.90
N ILE A 223 28.26 -5.05 -29.21
CA ILE A 223 29.40 -5.76 -29.81
C ILE A 223 29.14 -7.25 -30.14
N ARG A 224 27.89 -7.73 -29.97
CA ARG A 224 27.48 -9.13 -30.16
C ARG A 224 28.24 -10.12 -29.26
N ASP A 225 28.36 -9.80 -27.98
CA ASP A 225 28.72 -10.83 -26.99
C ASP A 225 27.66 -11.95 -27.00
N PRO A 226 28.03 -13.24 -27.13
CA PRO A 226 27.06 -14.33 -27.32
C PRO A 226 26.02 -14.49 -26.21
N HIS A 227 26.27 -13.96 -25.00
CA HIS A 227 25.28 -14.00 -23.92
C HIS A 227 24.33 -12.80 -23.95
N TYR A 228 24.83 -11.63 -24.35
CA TYR A 228 24.10 -10.36 -24.32
C TYR A 228 23.56 -9.90 -25.69
N GLU A 229 23.83 -10.64 -26.78
CA GLU A 229 23.48 -10.25 -28.16
C GLU A 229 22.00 -9.85 -28.31
N ASP A 230 21.09 -10.59 -27.66
CA ASP A 230 19.63 -10.41 -27.70
C ASP A 230 19.03 -9.84 -26.40
N TYR A 231 19.81 -9.16 -25.55
CA TYR A 231 19.29 -8.52 -24.33
C TYR A 231 18.43 -7.27 -24.61
N TYR A 232 18.57 -6.66 -25.78
CA TYR A 232 17.87 -5.44 -26.20
C TYR A 232 17.18 -5.66 -27.55
N VAL A 233 16.19 -4.84 -27.86
CA VAL A 233 15.44 -4.93 -29.13
C VAL A 233 16.25 -4.28 -30.26
N TRP A 234 16.99 -5.11 -31.02
CA TRP A 234 17.74 -4.70 -32.20
C TRP A 234 17.00 -5.03 -33.51
N THR A 235 17.14 -4.17 -34.52
CA THR A 235 16.63 -4.43 -35.88
C THR A 235 17.49 -3.75 -36.96
N ASP A 236 17.43 -4.29 -38.18
CA ASP A 236 18.17 -3.73 -39.32
C ASP A 236 17.57 -2.39 -39.77
N CYS A 237 18.43 -1.40 -39.94
CA CYS A 237 18.10 -0.07 -40.46
C CYS A 237 19.36 0.57 -41.07
N SER A 238 19.25 1.72 -41.74
CA SER A 238 20.43 2.45 -42.23
C SER A 238 20.72 3.69 -41.39
N ALA A 239 22.00 4.09 -41.32
CA ALA A 239 22.40 5.35 -40.70
C ALA A 239 21.72 6.59 -41.32
N THR A 240 21.28 6.49 -42.58
CA THR A 240 20.55 7.55 -43.31
C THR A 240 19.03 7.48 -43.14
N SER A 241 18.49 6.37 -42.64
CA SER A 241 17.06 6.15 -42.39
C SER A 241 16.91 5.24 -41.16
N PRO A 242 17.17 5.75 -39.94
CA PRO A 242 17.17 4.99 -38.70
C PRO A 242 15.74 4.73 -38.17
N LYS A 243 14.78 4.53 -39.08
CA LYS A 243 13.35 4.36 -38.78
C LYS A 243 12.84 3.06 -39.43
N PRO A 244 12.89 1.92 -38.72
CA PRO A 244 12.34 0.64 -39.18
C PRO A 244 10.82 0.70 -39.40
N ASN A 245 10.14 1.53 -38.60
CA ASN A 245 8.71 1.83 -38.65
C ASN A 245 8.46 3.27 -38.18
N ASN A 246 7.20 3.67 -38.03
CA ASN A 246 6.79 5.02 -37.60
C ASN A 246 6.74 5.23 -36.07
N TRP A 247 7.21 4.30 -35.25
CA TRP A 247 7.06 4.38 -33.79
C TRP A 247 7.75 5.62 -33.21
N VAL A 248 7.11 6.22 -32.20
CA VAL A 248 7.50 7.49 -31.58
C VAL A 248 7.77 7.26 -30.09
N SER A 249 8.85 7.86 -29.59
CA SER A 249 9.18 7.90 -28.16
C SER A 249 8.15 8.74 -27.40
N VAL A 250 7.89 8.39 -26.14
CA VAL A 250 7.09 9.18 -25.17
C VAL A 250 7.61 10.63 -25.08
N PHE A 251 8.93 10.82 -25.19
CA PHE A 251 9.57 12.15 -25.19
C PHE A 251 9.68 12.79 -26.59
N GLY A 252 9.07 12.16 -27.61
CA GLY A 252 8.97 12.63 -28.98
C GLY A 252 10.13 12.22 -29.90
N ASN A 253 9.89 12.33 -31.20
CA ASN A 253 10.71 11.78 -32.30
C ASN A 253 10.74 10.24 -32.33
N SER A 254 11.57 9.67 -33.20
CA SER A 254 11.71 8.21 -33.38
C SER A 254 11.98 7.49 -32.06
N SER A 255 11.32 6.37 -31.81
CA SER A 255 11.69 5.42 -30.74
C SER A 255 12.88 4.51 -31.14
N TRP A 256 13.61 4.87 -32.19
CA TRP A 256 14.70 4.08 -32.75
C TRP A 256 15.94 4.95 -32.98
N THR A 257 17.09 4.45 -32.53
CA THR A 257 18.40 5.08 -32.73
C THR A 257 19.38 4.08 -33.36
N TYR A 258 20.11 4.52 -34.39
CA TYR A 258 21.16 3.72 -35.04
C TYR A 258 22.45 3.69 -34.20
N ASP A 259 22.94 2.49 -33.86
CA ASP A 259 24.26 2.30 -33.27
C ASP A 259 25.29 1.90 -34.35
N ALA A 260 26.35 2.69 -34.45
CA ALA A 260 27.38 2.54 -35.47
C ALA A 260 28.35 1.37 -35.22
N VAL A 261 28.38 0.79 -34.01
CA VAL A 261 29.21 -0.38 -33.66
C VAL A 261 28.48 -1.66 -34.04
N ARG A 262 27.19 -1.75 -33.71
CA ARG A 262 26.31 -2.88 -34.04
C ARG A 262 25.90 -2.92 -35.52
N GLY A 263 25.78 -1.74 -36.14
CA GLY A 263 25.28 -1.57 -37.51
C GLY A 263 23.76 -1.72 -37.63
N GLN A 264 23.03 -1.51 -36.53
CA GLN A 264 21.59 -1.76 -36.39
C GLN A 264 20.93 -0.64 -35.57
N CYS A 265 19.61 -0.54 -35.62
CA CYS A 265 18.83 0.31 -34.72
C CYS A 265 18.45 -0.45 -33.46
N TYR A 266 18.50 0.21 -32.30
CA TYR A 266 17.89 -0.27 -31.06
C TYR A 266 16.62 0.53 -30.74
N LEU A 267 15.68 -0.12 -30.05
CA LEU A 267 14.46 0.51 -29.53
C LEU A 267 14.74 1.30 -28.24
N HIS A 268 14.08 2.43 -28.11
CA HIS A 268 13.92 3.18 -26.86
C HIS A 268 12.53 3.86 -26.82
N GLN A 269 11.67 3.43 -25.91
CA GLN A 269 10.35 4.01 -25.65
C GLN A 269 10.47 5.42 -25.05
N PHE A 270 11.57 5.67 -24.33
CA PHE A 270 11.91 6.93 -23.67
C PHE A 270 13.10 7.60 -24.37
N PHE A 271 14.13 8.09 -23.64
CA PHE A 271 15.31 8.68 -24.28
C PHE A 271 16.16 7.63 -25.00
N LYS A 272 16.92 8.05 -26.02
CA LYS A 272 17.93 7.19 -26.66
C LYS A 272 18.99 6.65 -25.68
N GLU A 273 19.24 7.36 -24.58
CA GLU A 273 20.09 6.89 -23.48
C GLU A 273 19.42 5.82 -22.59
N GLN A 274 18.16 5.45 -22.85
CA GLN A 274 17.36 4.40 -22.19
C GLN A 274 16.96 3.28 -23.20
N PRO A 275 17.90 2.47 -23.72
CA PRO A 275 17.58 1.34 -24.59
C PRO A 275 16.71 0.27 -23.88
N ASP A 276 15.63 -0.17 -24.55
CA ASP A 276 14.65 -1.10 -23.99
C ASP A 276 15.15 -2.56 -23.98
N LEU A 277 14.82 -3.25 -22.90
CA LEU A 277 15.18 -4.63 -22.68
C LEU A 277 14.22 -5.58 -23.39
N ASN A 278 14.77 -6.61 -24.02
CA ASN A 278 14.01 -7.62 -24.73
C ASN A 278 13.38 -8.63 -23.77
N PHE A 279 12.19 -8.32 -23.22
CA PHE A 279 11.44 -9.23 -22.33
C PHE A 279 10.90 -10.51 -23.01
N ARG A 280 11.18 -10.72 -24.30
CA ARG A 280 10.94 -12.01 -24.98
C ARG A 280 12.14 -12.96 -24.82
N ASN A 281 13.30 -12.45 -24.41
CA ASN A 281 14.47 -13.24 -24.02
C ASN A 281 14.30 -13.75 -22.56
N PRO A 282 14.35 -15.07 -22.30
CA PRO A 282 14.21 -15.62 -20.95
C PRO A 282 15.37 -15.22 -20.01
N HIS A 283 16.55 -14.91 -20.53
CA HIS A 283 17.68 -14.44 -19.70
C HIS A 283 17.43 -13.06 -19.09
N VAL A 284 16.81 -12.15 -19.85
CA VAL A 284 16.38 -10.82 -19.37
C VAL A 284 15.36 -10.94 -18.24
N ARG A 285 14.35 -11.82 -18.40
CA ARG A 285 13.36 -12.10 -17.35
C ARG A 285 14.00 -12.62 -16.06
N GLN A 286 14.98 -13.51 -16.20
CA GLN A 286 15.69 -14.11 -15.07
C GLN A 286 16.55 -13.07 -14.34
N GLU A 287 17.32 -12.24 -15.06
CA GLU A 287 18.15 -11.18 -14.47
C GLU A 287 17.30 -10.16 -13.69
N MET A 288 16.15 -9.74 -14.24
CA MET A 288 15.22 -8.85 -13.54
C MET A 288 14.60 -9.48 -12.29
N THR A 289 14.25 -10.76 -12.37
CA THR A 289 13.79 -11.53 -11.20
C THR A 289 14.87 -11.63 -10.13
N ASP A 290 16.14 -11.79 -10.52
CA ASP A 290 17.27 -11.86 -9.58
C ASP A 290 17.64 -10.49 -8.99
N ILE A 291 17.38 -9.38 -9.68
CA ILE A 291 17.46 -8.03 -9.09
C ILE A 291 16.36 -7.84 -8.03
N ILE A 292 15.11 -8.24 -8.31
CA ILE A 292 14.02 -8.23 -7.32
C ILE A 292 14.43 -9.03 -6.07
N ARG A 293 14.93 -10.26 -6.27
CA ARG A 293 15.42 -11.14 -5.18
C ARG A 293 16.57 -10.51 -4.38
N PHE A 294 17.50 -9.80 -5.02
CA PHE A 294 18.62 -9.12 -4.36
C PHE A 294 18.13 -8.06 -3.36
N TRP A 295 17.23 -7.17 -3.78
CA TRP A 295 16.71 -6.10 -2.92
C TRP A 295 15.75 -6.60 -1.83
N LEU A 296 14.91 -7.60 -2.13
CA LEU A 296 14.11 -8.29 -1.10
C LEU A 296 15.00 -9.03 -0.09
N GLY A 297 16.13 -9.59 -0.54
CA GLY A 297 17.15 -10.22 0.29
C GLY A 297 17.85 -9.25 1.25
N LYS A 298 18.08 -7.99 0.81
CA LYS A 298 18.55 -6.91 1.69
C LYS A 298 17.48 -6.45 2.70
N GLY A 299 16.21 -6.57 2.34
CA GLY A 299 15.09 -6.38 3.27
C GLY A 299 13.99 -5.42 2.81
N VAL A 300 14.11 -4.84 1.61
CA VAL A 300 13.13 -3.90 1.01
C VAL A 300 11.69 -4.42 1.11
N ASP A 301 10.76 -3.59 1.58
CA ASP A 301 9.39 -4.02 1.89
C ASP A 301 8.46 -4.01 0.67
N GLY A 302 8.83 -3.38 -0.44
CA GLY A 302 8.06 -3.46 -1.68
C GLY A 302 8.65 -2.67 -2.84
N PHE A 303 8.00 -2.75 -3.99
CA PHE A 303 8.39 -2.03 -5.21
C PHE A 303 7.25 -1.23 -5.81
N ARG A 304 7.57 -0.04 -6.33
CA ARG A 304 6.85 0.57 -7.47
C ARG A 304 7.46 0.01 -8.75
N MET A 305 6.65 -0.63 -9.57
CA MET A 305 7.02 -1.08 -10.90
C MET A 305 6.74 0.07 -11.87
N ASP A 306 7.78 0.73 -12.36
CA ASP A 306 7.73 1.88 -13.26
C ASP A 306 7.40 1.47 -14.71
N ALA A 307 6.68 2.34 -15.43
CA ALA A 307 6.47 2.26 -16.88
C ALA A 307 5.95 0.91 -17.42
N VAL A 308 5.18 0.14 -16.63
CA VAL A 308 4.96 -1.30 -16.93
C VAL A 308 4.27 -1.55 -18.27
N LYS A 309 3.44 -0.61 -18.75
CA LYS A 309 2.76 -0.76 -20.04
C LYS A 309 3.70 -0.84 -21.25
N HIS A 310 4.96 -0.39 -21.14
CA HIS A 310 5.94 -0.37 -22.23
C HIS A 310 6.80 -1.64 -22.34
N ILE A 311 6.77 -2.55 -21.34
CA ILE A 311 7.67 -3.72 -21.20
C ILE A 311 7.68 -4.70 -22.41
N LEU A 312 6.66 -4.65 -23.28
CA LEU A 312 6.54 -5.53 -24.45
C LEU A 312 5.95 -4.79 -25.65
N GLU A 313 6.55 -4.99 -26.83
CA GLU A 313 6.07 -4.52 -28.12
C GLU A 313 5.74 -5.66 -29.10
N ALA A 314 4.98 -5.36 -30.15
CA ALA A 314 4.60 -6.33 -31.17
C ALA A 314 5.78 -6.72 -32.08
N THR A 315 6.14 -8.01 -32.09
CA THR A 315 7.31 -8.56 -32.82
C THR A 315 7.27 -8.39 -34.34
N HIS A 316 6.12 -8.05 -34.92
CA HIS A 316 5.98 -7.81 -36.35
C HIS A 316 6.38 -6.39 -36.78
N LEU A 317 6.75 -5.51 -35.82
CA LEU A 317 7.27 -4.16 -36.05
C LEU A 317 6.46 -3.31 -37.06
N ARG A 318 5.12 -3.46 -37.07
CA ARG A 318 4.26 -2.76 -38.04
C ARG A 318 4.07 -1.31 -37.60
N ASN A 319 3.84 -0.43 -38.56
CA ASN A 319 3.51 0.96 -38.27
C ASN A 319 2.25 1.06 -37.41
N GLU A 320 2.29 1.89 -36.38
CA GLU A 320 1.13 2.26 -35.58
C GLU A 320 0.11 3.05 -36.42
N PRO A 321 -1.21 2.90 -36.17
CA PRO A 321 -2.22 3.75 -36.78
C PRO A 321 -2.05 5.23 -36.38
N GLN A 322 -2.28 6.14 -37.32
CA GLN A 322 -2.27 7.58 -37.03
C GLN A 322 -3.63 8.04 -36.49
N VAL A 323 -3.61 9.00 -35.56
CA VAL A 323 -4.84 9.63 -35.01
C VAL A 323 -5.51 10.54 -36.04
N ASP A 324 -4.74 11.29 -36.82
CA ASP A 324 -5.21 12.01 -38.02
C ASP A 324 -4.67 11.33 -39.29
N PRO A 325 -5.48 10.56 -40.04
CA PRO A 325 -5.06 9.90 -41.28
C PRO A 325 -4.61 10.84 -42.41
N ASN A 326 -4.84 12.15 -42.29
CA ASN A 326 -4.42 13.15 -43.27
C ASN A 326 -3.04 13.75 -42.95
N LYS A 327 -2.48 13.48 -41.76
CA LYS A 327 -1.20 14.03 -41.33
C LYS A 327 -0.06 13.35 -42.12
N PRO A 328 0.84 14.09 -42.77
CA PRO A 328 1.93 13.49 -43.54
C PRO A 328 2.83 12.61 -42.63
N PRO A 329 3.17 11.36 -43.01
CA PRO A 329 3.95 10.45 -42.16
C PRO A 329 5.29 11.02 -41.66
N GLU A 330 5.93 11.87 -42.46
CA GLU A 330 7.17 12.58 -42.13
C GLU A 330 7.01 13.63 -41.01
N SER A 331 5.78 14.06 -40.72
CA SER A 331 5.44 15.02 -39.67
C SER A 331 4.96 14.37 -38.36
N ILE A 332 4.93 13.03 -38.31
CA ILE A 332 4.64 12.24 -37.12
C ILE A 332 5.88 12.30 -36.21
N THR A 333 5.76 13.03 -35.10
CA THR A 333 6.87 13.27 -34.15
C THR A 333 6.43 13.30 -32.69
N SER A 334 5.13 13.29 -32.41
CA SER A 334 4.55 13.27 -31.06
C SER A 334 3.89 11.93 -30.76
N GLU A 335 3.96 11.48 -29.51
CA GLU A 335 3.20 10.30 -29.04
C GLU A 335 1.71 10.43 -29.40
N TRP A 336 1.15 11.64 -29.21
CA TRP A 336 -0.25 11.98 -29.49
C TRP A 336 -0.65 11.95 -30.98
N ASP A 337 0.30 11.72 -31.90
CA ASP A 337 0.01 11.55 -33.33
C ASP A 337 -0.44 10.12 -33.68
N LEU A 338 -0.25 9.16 -32.78
CA LEU A 338 -0.41 7.72 -33.01
C LEU A 338 -1.35 7.06 -31.98
N HIS A 339 -1.99 5.96 -32.41
CA HIS A 339 -2.59 4.98 -31.51
C HIS A 339 -1.51 3.92 -31.19
N HIS A 340 -1.26 3.65 -29.91
CA HIS A 340 -0.14 2.81 -29.45
C HIS A 340 -0.52 1.34 -29.30
N ASP A 341 -1.11 0.79 -30.37
CA ASP A 341 -1.68 -0.57 -30.43
C ASP A 341 -0.60 -1.68 -30.42
N TYR A 342 0.65 -1.33 -30.75
CA TYR A 342 1.78 -2.25 -30.87
C TYR A 342 2.91 -2.00 -29.87
N THR A 343 3.02 -0.79 -29.31
CA THR A 343 4.09 -0.43 -28.34
C THR A 343 3.67 -0.43 -26.86
N THR A 344 2.36 -0.57 -26.56
CA THR A 344 1.87 -0.60 -25.17
C THR A 344 0.97 -1.79 -24.86
N SER A 345 0.93 -2.20 -23.60
CA SER A 345 -0.02 -3.16 -22.99
C SER A 345 -0.20 -4.47 -23.78
N GLN A 346 0.90 -4.98 -24.35
CA GLN A 346 0.89 -6.14 -25.23
C GLN A 346 0.61 -7.47 -24.50
N LEU A 347 0.15 -8.46 -25.26
CA LEU A 347 -0.11 -9.81 -24.76
C LEU A 347 1.14 -10.42 -24.10
N GLY A 348 0.98 -10.85 -22.85
CA GLY A 348 2.04 -11.39 -21.99
C GLY A 348 2.52 -10.45 -20.90
N LEU A 349 2.19 -9.14 -20.95
CA LEU A 349 2.58 -8.16 -19.92
C LEU A 349 2.11 -8.58 -18.53
N HIS A 350 0.80 -8.78 -18.37
CA HIS A 350 0.23 -9.15 -17.07
C HIS A 350 0.77 -10.49 -16.54
N ASP A 351 1.20 -11.41 -17.41
CA ASP A 351 1.78 -12.68 -16.98
C ASP A 351 3.19 -12.48 -16.40
N LEU A 352 4.00 -11.57 -16.94
CA LEU A 352 5.28 -11.15 -16.33
C LEU A 352 5.06 -10.52 -14.93
N LEU A 353 4.05 -9.65 -14.79
CA LEU A 353 3.73 -9.02 -13.51
C LEU A 353 3.25 -10.05 -12.46
N ARG A 354 2.54 -11.10 -12.90
CA ARG A 354 2.12 -12.23 -12.05
C ARG A 354 3.31 -13.12 -11.66
N GLU A 355 4.26 -13.34 -12.56
CA GLU A 355 5.52 -14.04 -12.27
C GLU A 355 6.29 -13.30 -11.15
N TRP A 356 6.46 -11.97 -11.26
CA TRP A 356 7.09 -11.17 -10.21
C TRP A 356 6.30 -11.16 -8.89
N ARG A 357 4.96 -11.04 -8.95
CA ARG A 357 4.11 -11.14 -7.74
C ARG A 357 4.30 -12.48 -7.02
N ALA A 358 4.40 -13.59 -7.77
CA ALA A 358 4.62 -14.92 -7.21
C ALA A 358 6.00 -15.05 -6.54
N GLU A 359 7.04 -14.47 -7.13
CA GLU A 359 8.39 -14.39 -6.55
C GLU A 359 8.40 -13.55 -5.26
N MET A 360 7.75 -12.38 -5.26
CA MET A 360 7.59 -11.53 -4.07
C MET A 360 6.77 -12.22 -2.96
N ASP A 361 5.83 -13.10 -3.31
CA ASP A 361 5.06 -13.90 -2.35
C ASP A 361 5.93 -14.95 -1.64
N VAL A 362 7.06 -15.41 -2.21
CA VAL A 362 8.03 -16.26 -1.51
C VAL A 362 8.65 -15.53 -0.32
N PHE A 363 9.00 -14.25 -0.49
CA PHE A 363 9.53 -13.37 0.57
C PHE A 363 8.46 -12.82 1.52
N SER A 364 7.19 -13.13 1.27
CA SER A 364 6.02 -12.68 2.05
C SER A 364 5.45 -13.76 2.98
N ARG A 365 6.07 -14.94 3.05
CA ARG A 365 5.62 -16.08 3.88
C ARG A 365 5.78 -15.85 5.38
N GLU A 366 6.73 -15.01 5.78
CA GLU A 366 6.93 -14.63 7.18
C GLU A 366 5.83 -13.65 7.61
N PRO A 367 5.07 -13.92 8.68
CA PRO A 367 4.05 -13.00 9.18
C PRO A 367 4.59 -11.59 9.40
N SER A 368 3.78 -10.57 9.11
CA SER A 368 4.16 -9.15 9.20
C SER A 368 5.26 -8.66 8.25
N ARG A 369 5.80 -9.50 7.35
CA ARG A 369 6.79 -9.11 6.32
C ARG A 369 6.27 -9.29 4.88
N TYR A 370 4.98 -9.00 4.69
CA TYR A 370 4.37 -8.96 3.35
C TYR A 370 5.10 -7.96 2.44
N ARG A 371 5.46 -8.39 1.23
CA ARG A 371 6.13 -7.56 0.22
C ARG A 371 5.12 -6.92 -0.69
N PHE A 372 5.10 -5.60 -0.72
CA PHE A 372 4.12 -4.80 -1.45
C PHE A 372 4.53 -4.58 -2.91
N MET A 373 3.58 -4.65 -3.85
CA MET A 373 3.79 -4.34 -5.27
C MET A 373 2.73 -3.35 -5.76
N VAL A 374 3.17 -2.18 -6.21
CA VAL A 374 2.34 -1.22 -6.95
C VAL A 374 2.85 -1.08 -8.38
N THR A 375 1.93 -0.99 -9.34
CA THR A 375 2.23 -0.80 -10.76
C THR A 375 1.93 0.64 -11.16
N GLU A 376 2.81 1.23 -11.95
CA GLU A 376 2.60 2.53 -12.57
C GLU A 376 2.18 2.37 -14.03
N SER A 377 1.01 2.91 -14.37
CA SER A 377 0.55 3.04 -15.75
C SER A 377 -0.34 4.27 -15.89
N TYR A 378 -0.10 5.08 -16.91
CA TYR A 378 -0.94 6.23 -17.27
C TYR A 378 -1.85 5.85 -18.44
N ASP A 379 -3.03 5.30 -18.14
CA ASP A 379 -4.08 4.94 -19.09
C ASP A 379 -5.32 5.83 -18.89
N TYR A 380 -5.13 7.14 -19.01
CA TYR A 380 -6.11 8.19 -18.67
C TYR A 380 -7.48 8.06 -19.34
N HIS A 381 -7.56 7.43 -20.52
CA HIS A 381 -8.82 7.24 -21.26
C HIS A 381 -9.36 5.81 -21.22
N GLU A 382 -8.62 4.88 -20.61
CA GLU A 382 -8.88 3.43 -20.62
C GLU A 382 -8.74 2.88 -19.19
N VAL A 383 -9.66 3.33 -18.33
CA VAL A 383 -9.69 2.95 -16.90
C VAL A 383 -9.78 1.43 -16.71
N ASP A 384 -10.41 0.73 -17.64
CA ASP A 384 -10.49 -0.73 -17.68
C ASP A 384 -9.12 -1.40 -17.83
N LYS A 385 -8.20 -0.84 -18.64
CA LYS A 385 -6.79 -1.29 -18.70
C LYS A 385 -6.11 -1.12 -17.34
N THR A 386 -6.28 0.04 -16.70
CA THR A 386 -5.74 0.29 -15.34
C THR A 386 -6.26 -0.76 -14.35
N MET A 387 -7.54 -1.13 -14.40
CA MET A 387 -8.13 -2.09 -13.46
C MET A 387 -7.62 -3.53 -13.65
N MET A 388 -7.06 -3.89 -14.81
CA MET A 388 -6.48 -5.23 -15.04
C MET A 388 -5.29 -5.52 -14.12
N TYR A 389 -4.53 -4.49 -13.69
CA TYR A 389 -3.37 -4.65 -12.81
C TYR A 389 -3.72 -5.09 -11.37
N TYR A 390 -4.99 -5.03 -10.95
CA TYR A 390 -5.47 -5.70 -9.72
C TYR A 390 -5.47 -7.24 -9.84
N GLY A 391 -5.29 -7.78 -11.05
CA GLY A 391 -5.38 -9.20 -11.34
C GLY A 391 -6.83 -9.70 -11.33
N THR A 392 -7.02 -10.95 -10.94
CA THR A 392 -8.32 -11.63 -10.90
C THR A 392 -8.59 -12.22 -9.52
N PRO A 393 -9.85 -12.61 -9.19
CA PRO A 393 -10.14 -13.29 -7.93
C PRO A 393 -9.38 -14.61 -7.68
N LEU A 394 -8.78 -15.19 -8.74
CA LEU A 394 -8.00 -16.44 -8.67
C LEU A 394 -6.49 -16.22 -8.74
N VAL A 395 -6.03 -15.13 -9.35
CA VAL A 395 -4.62 -14.85 -9.63
C VAL A 395 -4.33 -13.40 -9.25
N LYS A 396 -3.51 -13.23 -8.20
CA LYS A 396 -3.02 -11.92 -7.78
C LYS A 396 -2.06 -11.32 -8.79
N GLU A 397 -2.02 -10.00 -8.83
CA GLU A 397 -1.07 -9.23 -9.61
C GLU A 397 -0.54 -8.08 -8.72
N SER A 398 -0.80 -6.81 -9.03
CA SER A 398 -0.48 -5.71 -8.12
C SER A 398 -1.37 -5.71 -6.88
N ASP A 399 -0.88 -5.20 -5.74
CA ASP A 399 -1.72 -4.91 -4.56
C ASP A 399 -2.76 -3.81 -4.87
N PHE A 400 -2.32 -2.82 -5.64
CA PHE A 400 -3.13 -1.92 -6.46
C PHE A 400 -2.26 -1.33 -7.59
N PRO A 401 -2.85 -0.87 -8.71
CA PRO A 401 -2.22 0.10 -9.60
C PRO A 401 -2.22 1.51 -8.96
N PHE A 402 -1.34 2.41 -9.39
CA PHE A 402 -1.42 3.81 -8.97
C PHE A 402 -2.61 4.56 -9.59
N ASN A 403 -3.44 5.18 -8.75
CA ASN A 403 -4.53 6.04 -9.19
C ASN A 403 -4.05 7.47 -9.45
N PHE A 404 -3.88 7.81 -10.72
CA PHE A 404 -3.44 9.11 -11.17
C PHE A 404 -4.57 10.07 -11.60
N TYR A 405 -5.84 9.67 -11.51
CA TYR A 405 -6.95 10.51 -11.97
C TYR A 405 -7.16 11.77 -11.13
N LEU A 406 -6.77 11.79 -9.85
CA LEU A 406 -6.82 13.03 -9.03
C LEU A 406 -5.72 14.04 -9.37
N LEU A 407 -4.73 13.70 -10.21
CA LEU A 407 -3.81 14.69 -10.79
C LEU A 407 -4.55 15.68 -11.70
N ASP A 408 -5.75 15.33 -12.18
CA ASP A 408 -6.57 16.15 -13.07
C ASP A 408 -7.52 17.12 -12.31
N LEU A 409 -7.46 17.15 -10.97
CA LEU A 409 -8.19 18.13 -10.14
C LEU A 409 -8.02 19.60 -10.62
N PRO A 410 -6.82 20.07 -11.02
CA PRO A 410 -6.63 21.45 -11.51
C PRO A 410 -7.40 21.82 -12.76
N HIS A 411 -7.84 20.85 -13.58
CA HIS A 411 -8.57 21.14 -14.82
C HIS A 411 -9.97 21.73 -14.56
N ASN A 412 -10.60 21.41 -13.43
CA ASN A 412 -11.93 21.91 -13.09
C ASN A 412 -12.17 21.92 -11.57
N THR A 413 -12.08 23.09 -10.95
CA THR A 413 -12.37 23.29 -9.52
C THR A 413 -13.90 23.32 -9.28
N SER A 414 -14.54 22.14 -9.25
CA SER A 414 -15.98 21.97 -8.95
C SER A 414 -16.29 20.64 -8.25
N GLY A 415 -17.32 20.62 -7.41
CA GLY A 415 -17.71 19.44 -6.64
C GLY A 415 -18.08 18.22 -7.50
N MET A 416 -18.82 18.43 -8.59
CA MET A 416 -19.14 17.40 -9.58
C MET A 416 -17.89 16.83 -10.27
N TRP A 417 -16.84 17.63 -10.53
CA TRP A 417 -15.59 17.12 -11.10
C TRP A 417 -14.86 16.21 -10.12
N VAL A 418 -14.75 16.62 -8.85
CA VAL A 418 -14.15 15.79 -7.80
C VAL A 418 -14.95 14.49 -7.61
N GLN A 419 -16.29 14.56 -7.59
CA GLN A 419 -17.12 13.36 -7.58
C GLN A 419 -16.83 12.46 -8.79
N HIS A 420 -16.75 13.02 -10.00
CA HIS A 420 -16.50 12.27 -11.22
C HIS A 420 -15.18 11.50 -11.17
N LEU A 421 -14.07 12.16 -10.79
CA LEU A 421 -12.77 11.50 -10.68
C LEU A 421 -12.75 10.39 -9.61
N VAL A 422 -13.38 10.64 -8.45
CA VAL A 422 -13.50 9.63 -7.38
C VAL A 422 -14.40 8.46 -7.83
N HIS A 423 -15.48 8.74 -8.55
CA HIS A 423 -16.41 7.72 -9.07
C HIS A 423 -15.80 6.88 -10.19
N LEU A 424 -14.99 7.48 -11.07
CA LEU A 424 -14.28 6.80 -12.14
C LEU A 424 -13.44 5.64 -11.60
N TRP A 425 -12.72 5.85 -10.48
CA TRP A 425 -12.01 4.76 -9.81
C TRP A 425 -12.97 3.79 -9.11
N MET A 426 -13.80 4.29 -8.19
CA MET A 426 -14.58 3.43 -7.29
C MET A 426 -15.60 2.54 -8.01
N ALA A 427 -16.16 2.99 -9.14
CA ALA A 427 -17.13 2.22 -9.93
C ALA A 427 -16.50 1.14 -10.82
N ASN A 428 -15.24 1.32 -11.25
CA ASN A 428 -14.54 0.38 -12.14
C ASN A 428 -13.62 -0.58 -11.38
N MET A 429 -13.13 -0.20 -10.20
CA MET A 429 -12.31 -1.05 -9.35
C MET A 429 -13.00 -2.38 -9.02
N PRO A 430 -12.33 -3.55 -9.17
CA PRO A 430 -12.95 -4.83 -8.86
C PRO A 430 -13.42 -4.92 -7.41
N LYS A 431 -14.63 -5.45 -7.20
CA LYS A 431 -15.29 -5.47 -5.89
C LYS A 431 -14.42 -6.14 -4.81
N GLY A 432 -14.20 -5.43 -3.71
CA GLY A 432 -13.38 -5.89 -2.58
C GLY A 432 -11.91 -5.47 -2.66
N GLN A 433 -11.43 -4.98 -3.80
CA GLN A 433 -10.05 -4.48 -3.94
C GLN A 433 -9.83 -3.15 -3.21
N TRP A 434 -8.58 -2.83 -2.94
CA TRP A 434 -8.17 -1.67 -2.15
C TRP A 434 -7.84 -0.47 -3.03
N PRO A 435 -8.54 0.68 -2.90
CA PRO A 435 -8.26 1.87 -3.70
C PRO A 435 -7.02 2.62 -3.16
N ASN A 436 -6.52 3.54 -3.96
CA ASN A 436 -5.49 4.51 -3.58
C ASN A 436 -5.77 5.86 -4.24
N TRP A 437 -5.03 6.89 -3.85
CA TRP A 437 -5.21 8.26 -4.32
C TRP A 437 -3.87 9.01 -4.37
N VAL A 438 -3.62 9.73 -5.45
CA VAL A 438 -2.41 10.54 -5.69
C VAL A 438 -2.83 11.92 -6.19
N VAL A 439 -2.33 13.00 -5.57
CA VAL A 439 -2.64 14.41 -5.98
C VAL A 439 -1.43 15.19 -6.48
N GLY A 440 -0.24 14.62 -6.35
CA GLY A 440 1.01 15.10 -6.91
C GLY A 440 2.09 14.01 -6.89
N ASN A 441 3.12 14.20 -7.69
CA ASN A 441 4.30 13.35 -7.78
C ASN A 441 5.45 14.16 -8.43
N HIS A 442 6.59 13.51 -8.66
CA HIS A 442 7.74 14.18 -9.27
C HIS A 442 7.62 14.55 -10.77
N ASP A 443 6.56 14.15 -11.48
CA ASP A 443 6.36 14.45 -12.92
C ASP A 443 5.25 15.47 -13.17
N LYS A 444 4.39 15.74 -12.18
CA LYS A 444 3.33 16.74 -12.28
C LYS A 444 3.64 18.01 -11.46
N PRO A 445 3.16 19.19 -11.89
CA PRO A 445 3.21 20.40 -11.09
C PRO A 445 2.64 20.22 -9.68
N ARG A 446 3.29 20.80 -8.66
CA ARG A 446 2.83 20.76 -7.27
C ARG A 446 1.40 21.28 -7.15
N ILE A 447 0.56 20.56 -6.40
CA ILE A 447 -0.88 20.80 -6.34
C ILE A 447 -1.24 22.21 -5.81
N ALA A 448 -0.42 22.76 -4.91
CA ALA A 448 -0.58 24.13 -4.42
C ALA A 448 -0.36 25.22 -5.50
N SER A 449 0.37 24.91 -6.58
CA SER A 449 0.56 25.82 -7.72
C SER A 449 -0.43 25.57 -8.85
N SER A 450 -0.81 24.31 -9.12
CA SER A 450 -1.73 23.97 -10.21
C SER A 450 -3.20 24.20 -9.85
N ALA A 451 -3.66 23.76 -8.66
CA ALA A 451 -4.99 24.07 -8.15
C ALA A 451 -5.05 25.43 -7.44
N GLY A 452 -3.91 25.90 -6.90
CA GLY A 452 -3.77 27.15 -6.16
C GLY A 452 -3.76 26.95 -4.64
N GLN A 453 -2.98 27.78 -3.94
CA GLN A 453 -2.64 27.59 -2.52
C GLN A 453 -3.88 27.46 -1.61
N ALA A 454 -4.95 28.19 -1.89
CA ALA A 454 -6.21 28.13 -1.15
C ALA A 454 -6.85 26.72 -1.13
N TYR A 455 -6.65 25.91 -2.18
CA TYR A 455 -7.23 24.57 -2.27
C TYR A 455 -6.34 23.47 -1.67
N SER A 456 -5.07 23.74 -1.37
CA SER A 456 -4.13 22.75 -0.80
C SER A 456 -4.69 22.04 0.45
N ARG A 457 -5.31 22.80 1.35
CA ARG A 457 -5.93 22.30 2.59
C ARG A 457 -7.15 21.39 2.35
N VAL A 458 -8.02 21.72 1.39
CA VAL A 458 -9.21 20.90 1.07
C VAL A 458 -8.85 19.67 0.23
N ILE A 459 -7.78 19.75 -0.59
CA ILE A 459 -7.24 18.60 -1.33
C ILE A 459 -6.54 17.62 -0.37
N ASN A 460 -5.72 18.10 0.58
CA ASN A 460 -5.16 17.25 1.64
C ASN A 460 -6.26 16.62 2.51
N MET A 461 -7.36 17.35 2.75
CA MET A 461 -8.54 16.80 3.43
C MET A 461 -9.19 15.68 2.60
N LEU A 462 -9.45 15.89 1.31
CA LEU A 462 -9.96 14.84 0.40
C LEU A 462 -9.07 13.60 0.42
N LEU A 463 -7.78 13.77 0.14
CA LEU A 463 -6.78 12.70 0.07
C LEU A 463 -6.78 11.83 1.33
N LEU A 464 -6.73 12.45 2.51
CA LEU A 464 -6.63 11.74 3.79
C LEU A 464 -7.96 11.19 4.32
N THR A 465 -9.11 11.56 3.74
CA THR A 465 -10.45 11.12 4.20
C THR A 465 -11.20 10.17 3.25
N LEU A 466 -10.75 10.03 1.99
CA LEU A 466 -11.19 8.97 1.07
C LEU A 466 -10.81 7.55 1.56
N PRO A 467 -11.50 6.48 1.13
CA PRO A 467 -11.13 5.08 1.47
C PRO A 467 -9.79 4.68 0.82
N GLY A 468 -9.12 3.62 1.29
CA GLY A 468 -7.93 3.08 0.62
C GLY A 468 -6.57 3.54 1.18
N THR A 469 -5.56 3.74 0.32
CA THR A 469 -4.23 4.26 0.70
C THR A 469 -3.94 5.61 0.03
N PRO A 470 -3.83 6.72 0.77
CA PRO A 470 -3.35 7.98 0.21
C PRO A 470 -1.85 7.93 -0.05
N THR A 471 -1.42 8.56 -1.14
CA THR A 471 0.00 8.80 -1.47
C THR A 471 0.24 10.31 -1.50
N THR A 472 1.26 10.75 -0.77
CA THR A 472 1.63 12.17 -0.59
C THR A 472 3.04 12.38 -1.14
N TYR A 473 3.22 13.38 -1.99
CA TYR A 473 4.54 13.80 -2.49
C TYR A 473 5.19 14.81 -1.53
N TYR A 474 6.50 14.72 -1.32
CA TYR A 474 7.17 15.56 -0.31
C TYR A 474 6.91 17.05 -0.53
N GLY A 475 6.57 17.76 0.54
CA GLY A 475 6.22 19.18 0.52
C GLY A 475 4.71 19.44 0.38
N GLU A 476 3.88 18.48 0.02
CA GLU A 476 2.41 18.65 0.02
C GLU A 476 1.84 18.84 1.43
N GLU A 477 2.52 18.31 2.45
CA GLU A 477 2.11 18.44 3.85
C GLU A 477 2.35 19.85 4.40
N ILE A 478 3.30 20.61 3.83
CA ILE A 478 3.54 22.03 4.13
C ILE A 478 3.00 22.98 3.07
N GLY A 479 2.45 22.48 1.95
CA GLY A 479 1.95 23.29 0.85
C GLY A 479 3.03 23.95 -0.01
N MET A 480 4.12 23.23 -0.32
CA MET A 480 5.17 23.69 -1.25
C MET A 480 4.60 24.00 -2.64
N GLU A 481 5.15 25.05 -3.24
CA GLU A 481 4.80 25.55 -4.57
C GLU A 481 5.92 25.24 -5.59
N ASN A 482 5.59 25.22 -6.87
CA ASN A 482 6.56 25.09 -7.96
C ASN A 482 7.55 26.27 -7.96
N ILE A 483 8.83 25.99 -8.15
CA ILE A 483 9.83 27.03 -8.38
C ILE A 483 9.75 27.57 -9.82
N ASN A 484 10.07 28.85 -9.98
CA ASN A 484 10.38 29.41 -11.30
C ASN A 484 11.84 29.05 -11.66
N VAL A 485 12.03 28.28 -12.73
CA VAL A 485 13.34 27.80 -13.18
C VAL A 485 13.72 28.58 -14.43
N THR A 486 14.84 29.31 -14.40
CA THR A 486 15.33 30.01 -15.60
C THR A 486 15.99 29.02 -16.58
N ASP A 487 16.11 29.40 -17.86
CA ASP A 487 16.80 28.62 -18.89
C ASP A 487 18.19 28.11 -18.47
N SER A 488 18.94 28.90 -17.68
CA SER A 488 20.27 28.54 -17.17
C SER A 488 20.26 27.63 -15.94
N GLN A 489 19.09 27.44 -15.32
CA GLN A 489 18.88 26.59 -14.15
C GLN A 489 18.23 25.25 -14.50
N ILE A 490 17.67 25.09 -15.70
CA ILE A 490 17.07 23.84 -16.18
C ILE A 490 18.10 22.71 -16.10
N GLN A 491 17.78 21.69 -15.32
CA GLN A 491 18.55 20.45 -15.21
C GLN A 491 17.88 19.33 -16.00
N ASP A 492 16.54 19.23 -15.96
CA ASP A 492 15.74 18.15 -16.56
C ASP A 492 16.15 17.92 -18.02
N PRO A 493 16.68 16.73 -18.36
CA PRO A 493 17.06 16.41 -19.71
C PRO A 493 15.90 16.49 -20.71
N PHE A 494 14.65 16.26 -20.28
CA PHE A 494 13.48 16.43 -21.15
C PHE A 494 13.29 17.88 -21.59
N ALA A 495 13.48 18.82 -20.65
CA ALA A 495 13.34 20.25 -20.86
C ALA A 495 14.34 20.83 -21.88
N LYS A 496 15.43 20.12 -22.17
CA LYS A 496 16.42 20.49 -23.21
C LYS A 496 15.85 20.29 -24.61
N PHE A 497 14.85 19.43 -24.77
CA PHE A 497 14.10 19.23 -26.01
C PHE A 497 12.79 20.04 -26.00
N ASN A 498 12.05 20.02 -24.88
CA ASN A 498 10.83 20.80 -24.72
C ASN A 498 10.77 21.51 -23.35
N LYS A 499 11.18 22.78 -23.32
CA LYS A 499 11.21 23.61 -22.10
C LYS A 499 9.88 23.68 -21.34
N SER A 500 8.74 23.65 -22.05
CA SER A 500 7.42 23.74 -21.40
C SER A 500 7.02 22.47 -20.64
N ALA A 501 7.76 21.38 -20.83
CA ALA A 501 7.55 20.10 -20.16
C ALA A 501 8.61 19.79 -19.08
N SER A 502 9.36 20.81 -18.61
CA SER A 502 10.32 20.62 -17.51
C SER A 502 9.64 20.17 -16.22
N ARG A 503 10.23 19.15 -15.59
CA ARG A 503 9.82 18.63 -14.28
C ARG A 503 10.63 19.21 -13.11
N ASP A 504 11.64 20.05 -13.39
CA ASP A 504 12.40 20.77 -12.37
C ASP A 504 11.53 21.61 -11.40
N PRO A 505 10.45 22.29 -11.83
CA PRO A 505 9.62 23.13 -10.96
C PRO A 505 9.05 22.41 -9.72
N GLN A 506 8.61 21.17 -9.85
CA GLN A 506 8.11 20.37 -8.72
C GLN A 506 9.22 19.64 -7.94
N ARG A 507 10.41 19.47 -8.53
CA ARG A 507 11.55 18.74 -7.94
C ARG A 507 12.46 19.64 -7.06
N SER A 508 12.01 20.83 -6.67
CA SER A 508 12.76 21.78 -5.82
C SER A 508 13.13 21.23 -4.42
N PRO A 509 14.22 21.69 -3.78
CA PRO A 509 14.61 21.19 -2.47
C PRO A 509 13.58 21.45 -1.37
N MET A 510 13.44 20.50 -0.44
CA MET A 510 12.48 20.52 0.67
C MET A 510 12.73 21.70 1.63
N GLN A 511 11.65 22.30 2.13
CA GLN A 511 11.69 23.52 2.94
C GLN A 511 11.59 23.20 4.44
N TRP A 512 12.74 22.94 5.08
CA TRP A 512 12.81 22.51 6.49
C TRP A 512 12.73 23.66 7.50
N SER A 513 13.41 24.78 7.25
CA SER A 513 13.59 25.89 8.20
C SER A 513 13.72 27.24 7.47
N SER A 514 13.82 28.33 8.22
CA SER A 514 14.10 29.68 7.67
C SER A 514 15.58 29.98 7.44
N ASN A 515 16.47 28.99 7.61
CA ASN A 515 17.92 29.11 7.40
C ASN A 515 18.29 29.15 5.90
N THR A 516 19.58 29.35 5.60
CA THR A 516 20.12 29.25 4.23
C THR A 516 19.66 27.96 3.55
N ASN A 517 19.29 28.04 2.26
CA ASN A 517 18.71 26.95 1.48
C ASN A 517 17.53 26.25 2.18
N ALA A 518 16.73 26.97 2.97
CA ALA A 518 15.68 26.43 3.83
C ALA A 518 16.11 25.29 4.77
N GLY A 519 17.40 25.18 5.12
CA GLY A 519 17.95 24.07 5.91
C GLY A 519 18.11 22.74 5.15
N PHE A 520 17.80 22.70 3.85
CA PHE A 520 18.08 21.53 3.02
C PHE A 520 19.60 21.23 3.00
N SER A 521 20.42 22.23 2.68
CA SER A 521 21.89 22.16 2.60
C SER A 521 22.56 23.22 3.48
N SER A 522 23.69 22.88 4.09
CA SER A 522 24.36 23.71 5.12
C SER A 522 25.67 24.40 4.68
N LYS A 523 26.37 23.90 3.65
CA LYS A 523 27.75 24.36 3.32
C LYS A 523 27.82 25.25 2.07
N LEU A 524 27.07 24.93 1.02
CA LEU A 524 27.11 25.69 -0.24
C LEU A 524 26.01 26.75 -0.32
N ASN A 525 26.32 27.84 -1.01
CA ASN A 525 25.35 28.91 -1.33
C ASN A 525 24.43 28.55 -2.51
N THR A 526 24.64 27.38 -3.14
CA THR A 526 23.96 26.93 -4.35
C THR A 526 23.66 25.44 -4.25
N THR A 527 22.39 25.10 -4.37
CA THR A 527 21.83 23.74 -4.48
C THR A 527 21.59 23.37 -5.95
N TRP A 528 21.40 22.08 -6.25
CA TRP A 528 21.26 21.58 -7.63
C TRP A 528 20.05 22.18 -8.40
N LEU A 529 18.97 22.47 -7.66
CA LEU A 529 17.86 23.35 -8.07
C LEU A 529 17.68 24.44 -7.00
N PRO A 530 17.21 25.65 -7.35
CA PRO A 530 17.00 26.71 -6.38
C PRO A 530 15.84 26.40 -5.43
N VAL A 531 15.94 26.91 -4.20
CA VAL A 531 14.86 26.82 -3.19
C VAL A 531 13.79 27.88 -3.47
N HIS A 532 12.52 27.56 -3.25
CA HIS A 532 11.41 28.49 -3.49
C HIS A 532 11.49 29.73 -2.57
N PRO A 533 11.31 30.96 -3.08
CA PRO A 533 11.57 32.19 -2.31
C PRO A 533 10.65 32.40 -1.10
N ASN A 534 9.50 31.71 -1.00
CA ASN A 534 8.61 31.77 0.16
C ASN A 534 9.12 30.99 1.39
N TYR A 535 10.27 30.31 1.31
CA TYR A 535 10.71 29.33 2.32
C TYR A 535 10.81 29.86 3.75
N ARG A 536 10.97 31.18 3.95
CA ARG A 536 11.00 31.79 5.29
C ARG A 536 9.66 31.77 6.02
N ASN A 537 8.57 31.61 5.28
CA ASN A 537 7.19 31.55 5.79
C ASN A 537 6.58 30.16 5.61
N VAL A 538 6.93 29.47 4.50
CA VAL A 538 6.49 28.11 4.21
C VAL A 538 7.65 27.16 4.47
N ASN A 539 7.75 26.63 5.70
CA ASN A 539 8.70 25.59 6.05
C ASN A 539 8.21 24.75 7.25
N VAL A 540 8.82 23.58 7.44
CA VAL A 540 8.47 22.64 8.51
C VAL A 540 8.63 23.25 9.92
N GLU A 541 9.72 23.97 10.20
CA GLU A 541 9.99 24.56 11.52
C GLU A 541 8.92 25.57 11.94
N VAL A 542 8.58 26.52 11.06
CA VAL A 542 7.56 27.55 11.30
C VAL A 542 6.18 26.92 11.41
N GLN A 543 5.82 26.01 10.50
CA GLN A 543 4.51 25.36 10.54
C GLN A 543 4.33 24.40 11.73
N LYS A 544 5.41 23.83 12.29
CA LYS A 544 5.35 23.06 13.55
C LYS A 544 4.92 23.90 14.75
N GLN A 545 5.06 25.23 14.69
CA GLN A 545 4.68 26.17 15.76
C GLN A 545 3.29 26.80 15.54
N ASP A 546 2.68 26.61 14.36
CA ASP A 546 1.37 27.15 14.00
C ASP A 546 0.33 26.02 13.90
N GLU A 547 -0.61 25.98 14.85
CA GLU A 547 -1.72 25.02 14.85
C GLU A 547 -2.70 25.22 13.68
N GLY A 548 -2.66 26.38 13.01
CA GLY A 548 -3.43 26.70 11.80
C GLY A 548 -2.72 26.35 10.50
N SER A 549 -1.50 25.82 10.56
CA SER A 549 -0.70 25.51 9.38
C SER A 549 -1.26 24.34 8.55
N VAL A 550 -0.79 24.22 7.30
CA VAL A 550 -1.09 23.05 6.46
C VAL A 550 -0.55 21.78 7.11
N LEU A 551 0.63 21.86 7.73
CA LEU A 551 1.29 20.77 8.45
C LEU A 551 0.47 20.26 9.63
N ALA A 552 -0.04 21.17 10.48
CA ALA A 552 -0.88 20.81 11.63
C ALA A 552 -2.17 20.12 11.17
N GLN A 553 -2.80 20.64 10.11
CA GLN A 553 -3.99 20.04 9.51
C GLN A 553 -3.71 18.64 8.92
N TYR A 554 -2.64 18.49 8.13
CA TYR A 554 -2.23 17.21 7.55
C TYR A 554 -1.98 16.16 8.63
N ARG A 555 -1.24 16.52 9.69
CA ARG A 555 -0.94 15.65 10.82
C ARG A 555 -2.21 15.23 11.56
N PHE A 556 -3.15 16.15 11.81
CA PHE A 556 -4.44 15.83 12.42
C PHE A 556 -5.24 14.84 11.57
N LEU A 557 -5.37 15.10 10.26
CA LEU A 557 -6.13 14.26 9.33
C LEU A 557 -5.54 12.84 9.21
N ASN A 558 -4.21 12.71 9.13
CA ASN A 558 -3.56 11.40 9.11
C ASN A 558 -3.71 10.67 10.46
N THR A 559 -3.66 11.40 11.58
CA THR A 559 -3.93 10.82 12.91
C THR A 559 -5.36 10.30 12.98
N LEU A 560 -6.34 11.11 12.57
CA LEU A 560 -7.76 10.73 12.52
C LEU A 560 -7.98 9.46 11.68
N ARG A 561 -7.34 9.39 10.49
CA ARG A 561 -7.35 8.21 9.62
C ARG A 561 -6.86 6.95 10.35
N GLN A 562 -5.83 7.09 11.17
CA GLN A 562 -5.18 5.96 11.86
C GLN A 562 -5.83 5.61 13.20
N THR A 563 -6.62 6.48 13.82
CA THR A 563 -7.28 6.20 15.11
C THR A 563 -8.75 5.83 14.99
N GLU A 564 -9.46 6.22 13.93
CA GLU A 564 -10.91 6.01 13.80
C GLU A 564 -11.26 4.94 12.75
N LEU A 565 -11.92 3.86 13.20
CA LEU A 565 -12.29 2.71 12.37
C LEU A 565 -13.09 3.06 11.10
N PRO A 566 -13.99 4.07 11.08
CA PRO A 566 -14.68 4.48 9.85
C PRO A 566 -13.75 4.95 8.73
N PHE A 567 -12.57 5.51 9.05
CA PHE A 567 -11.59 5.88 8.03
C PHE A 567 -10.72 4.69 7.61
N GLN A 568 -10.30 3.85 8.56
CA GLN A 568 -9.48 2.66 8.30
C GLN A 568 -10.20 1.59 7.45
N ARG A 569 -11.45 1.24 7.81
CA ARG A 569 -12.21 0.12 7.20
C ARG A 569 -13.64 0.48 6.80
N GLY A 570 -14.14 1.61 7.29
CA GLY A 570 -15.52 2.00 7.06
C GLY A 570 -15.86 2.23 5.59
N TRP A 571 -17.14 2.02 5.31
CA TRP A 571 -17.82 2.37 4.07
C TRP A 571 -17.49 3.81 3.64
N PHE A 572 -17.50 4.02 2.33
CA PHE A 572 -17.48 5.33 1.71
C PHE A 572 -18.77 5.49 0.91
N CYS A 573 -19.60 6.47 1.26
CA CYS A 573 -20.91 6.69 0.64
C CYS A 573 -21.04 8.10 0.09
N TYR A 574 -21.41 8.23 -1.19
CA TYR A 574 -21.73 9.53 -1.80
C TYR A 574 -23.00 10.13 -1.20
N ILE A 575 -22.99 11.44 -0.93
CA ILE A 575 -24.16 12.16 -0.40
C ILE A 575 -24.62 13.27 -1.35
N HIS A 576 -23.72 14.19 -1.69
CA HIS A 576 -24.07 15.39 -2.44
C HIS A 576 -22.91 15.83 -3.32
N ALA A 577 -23.22 16.35 -4.50
CA ALA A 577 -22.27 17.00 -5.38
C ALA A 577 -22.98 18.08 -6.22
N ASP A 578 -22.38 19.26 -6.30
CA ASP A 578 -22.85 20.34 -7.17
C ASP A 578 -21.66 21.09 -7.82
N ALA A 579 -21.92 22.27 -8.40
CA ALA A 579 -20.90 23.09 -9.06
C ALA A 579 -19.76 23.54 -8.12
N ASN A 580 -19.94 23.46 -6.80
CA ASN A 580 -19.00 23.92 -5.78
C ASN A 580 -18.61 22.79 -4.82
N VAL A 581 -19.59 22.11 -4.23
CA VAL A 581 -19.37 21.22 -3.08
C VAL A 581 -19.38 19.74 -3.50
N PHE A 582 -18.47 18.96 -2.92
CA PHE A 582 -18.48 17.50 -2.92
C PHE A 582 -18.58 16.99 -1.47
N SER A 583 -19.56 16.12 -1.20
CA SER A 583 -19.83 15.60 0.15
C SER A 583 -20.09 14.09 0.18
N TYR A 584 -19.57 13.43 1.21
CA TYR A 584 -19.65 11.98 1.40
C TYR A 584 -19.51 11.57 2.86
N LEU A 585 -19.90 10.34 3.19
CA LEU A 585 -19.79 9.76 4.54
C LEU A 585 -18.67 8.73 4.65
N ARG A 586 -18.14 8.60 5.87
CA ARG A 586 -17.36 7.46 6.34
C ARG A 586 -18.05 6.84 7.55
N GLU A 587 -18.46 5.57 7.43
CA GLU A 587 -19.32 4.85 8.39
C GLU A 587 -18.85 3.41 8.59
N LEU A 588 -19.13 2.78 9.73
CA LEU A 588 -18.85 1.36 9.94
C LEU A 588 -20.04 0.67 10.62
N ASP A 589 -20.48 -0.47 10.07
CA ASP A 589 -21.63 -1.21 10.59
C ASP A 589 -21.39 -1.63 12.06
N GLY A 590 -22.31 -1.25 12.95
CA GLY A 590 -22.21 -1.51 14.40
C GLY A 590 -21.33 -0.53 15.20
N HIS A 591 -20.70 0.46 14.56
CA HIS A 591 -19.94 1.51 15.22
C HIS A 591 -20.75 2.81 15.27
N SER A 592 -20.92 3.39 16.46
CA SER A 592 -21.80 4.54 16.67
C SER A 592 -21.27 5.85 16.08
N LYS A 593 -19.94 6.08 16.05
CA LYS A 593 -19.37 7.28 15.41
C LYS A 593 -19.35 7.12 13.89
N ALA A 594 -19.78 8.17 13.20
CA ALA A 594 -19.68 8.36 11.77
C ALA A 594 -19.13 9.76 11.44
N PHE A 595 -18.64 9.92 10.21
CA PHE A 595 -18.06 11.18 9.73
C PHE A 595 -18.72 11.61 8.42
N LEU A 596 -18.98 12.91 8.30
CA LEU A 596 -19.45 13.59 7.10
C LEU A 596 -18.33 14.52 6.63
N MET A 597 -17.95 14.40 5.37
CA MET A 597 -17.05 15.31 4.68
C MET A 597 -17.87 16.28 3.83
N VAL A 598 -17.60 17.58 3.94
CA VAL A 598 -18.18 18.63 3.09
C VAL A 598 -17.04 19.48 2.54
N LEU A 599 -16.78 19.40 1.23
CA LEU A 599 -15.57 19.93 0.60
C LEU A 599 -15.94 20.89 -0.53
N ASN A 600 -15.68 22.19 -0.36
CA ASN A 600 -15.96 23.21 -1.37
C ASN A 600 -14.75 23.41 -2.29
N PHE A 601 -14.84 22.86 -3.50
CA PHE A 601 -13.90 23.07 -4.59
C PHE A 601 -14.30 24.22 -5.52
N GLY A 602 -15.48 24.80 -5.32
CA GLY A 602 -15.96 25.95 -6.08
C GLY A 602 -15.22 27.25 -5.75
N LYS A 603 -15.36 28.22 -6.65
CA LYS A 603 -14.72 29.54 -6.57
C LYS A 603 -15.50 30.55 -5.70
N GLN A 604 -16.59 30.13 -5.08
CA GLN A 604 -17.49 30.96 -4.28
C GLN A 604 -17.97 30.19 -3.04
N SER A 605 -18.41 30.91 -2.01
CA SER A 605 -19.02 30.29 -0.84
C SER A 605 -20.34 29.62 -1.21
N ALA A 606 -20.58 28.42 -0.68
CA ALA A 606 -21.75 27.61 -0.98
C ALA A 606 -22.51 27.27 0.32
N ILE A 607 -23.84 27.17 0.21
CA ILE A 607 -24.71 26.63 1.27
C ILE A 607 -25.20 25.26 0.81
N THR A 608 -24.83 24.22 1.55
CA THR A 608 -25.29 22.85 1.31
C THR A 608 -26.47 22.55 2.24
N ASP A 609 -27.57 22.05 1.67
CA ASP A 609 -28.75 21.56 2.39
C ASP A 609 -28.79 20.03 2.28
N LEU A 610 -28.61 19.34 3.40
CA LEU A 610 -28.65 17.88 3.53
C LEU A 610 -29.91 17.39 4.25
N SER A 611 -30.98 18.19 4.31
CA SER A 611 -32.25 17.81 4.95
C SER A 611 -32.94 16.59 4.32
N SER A 612 -32.56 16.26 3.07
CA SER A 612 -33.01 15.07 2.35
C SER A 612 -32.36 13.76 2.83
N VAL A 613 -31.35 13.84 3.71
CA VAL A 613 -30.65 12.68 4.30
C VAL A 613 -31.18 12.44 5.72
N PRO A 614 -32.17 11.53 5.91
CA PRO A 614 -32.80 11.32 7.21
C PRO A 614 -31.87 10.72 8.25
N GLU A 615 -30.81 10.00 7.84
CA GLU A 615 -29.82 9.39 8.73
C GLU A 615 -28.86 10.40 9.39
N LEU A 616 -28.76 11.62 8.85
CA LEU A 616 -27.99 12.70 9.48
C LEU A 616 -28.81 13.38 10.58
N PRO A 617 -28.24 13.63 11.78
CA PRO A 617 -28.92 14.41 12.81
C PRO A 617 -29.07 15.88 12.39
N ASP A 618 -30.09 16.57 12.94
CA ASP A 618 -30.33 17.98 12.61
C ASP A 618 -29.16 18.90 12.97
N GLN A 619 -28.45 18.57 14.06
CA GLN A 619 -27.27 19.29 14.54
C GLN A 619 -25.98 18.49 14.24
N LEU A 620 -25.03 19.16 13.59
CA LEU A 620 -23.79 18.58 13.09
C LEU A 620 -22.61 19.34 13.70
N LYS A 621 -21.73 18.65 14.43
CA LYS A 621 -20.56 19.27 15.07
C LYS A 621 -19.33 19.17 14.16
N VAL A 622 -18.75 20.32 13.82
CA VAL A 622 -17.47 20.40 13.10
C VAL A 622 -16.35 19.91 14.03
N LEU A 623 -15.67 18.85 13.63
CA LEU A 623 -14.47 18.35 14.30
C LEU A 623 -13.23 19.11 13.84
N MET A 624 -13.13 19.39 12.54
CA MET A 624 -12.09 20.20 11.92
C MET A 624 -12.64 20.94 10.69
N SER A 625 -12.22 22.19 10.48
CA SER A 625 -12.32 22.92 9.21
C SER A 625 -10.91 23.29 8.71
N THR A 626 -10.76 23.50 7.40
CA THR A 626 -9.59 24.18 6.81
C THR A 626 -9.49 25.67 7.21
N ASN A 627 -10.59 26.26 7.70
CA ASN A 627 -10.67 27.54 8.38
C ASN A 627 -10.93 27.32 9.87
N GLN A 628 -9.91 27.49 10.71
CA GLN A 628 -9.96 27.17 12.15
C GLN A 628 -11.10 27.84 12.93
N VAL A 629 -11.61 28.99 12.47
CA VAL A 629 -12.73 29.69 13.11
C VAL A 629 -13.96 28.79 13.25
N ASN A 630 -14.15 27.87 12.30
CA ASN A 630 -15.30 26.96 12.26
C ASN A 630 -15.09 25.67 13.08
N ASN A 631 -13.92 25.46 13.69
CA ASN A 631 -13.65 24.30 14.55
C ASN A 631 -14.58 24.27 15.77
N GLY A 632 -15.23 23.13 16.02
CA GLY A 632 -16.14 22.95 17.15
C GLY A 632 -17.53 23.59 17.00
N MET A 633 -17.79 24.33 15.91
CA MET A 633 -19.11 24.90 15.63
C MET A 633 -20.17 23.80 15.46
N VAL A 634 -21.41 24.13 15.81
CA VAL A 634 -22.58 23.28 15.58
C VAL A 634 -23.41 23.89 14.45
N LEU A 635 -23.45 23.19 13.32
CA LEU A 635 -24.19 23.59 12.11
C LEU A 635 -25.53 22.86 12.05
N GLN A 636 -26.49 23.42 11.33
CA GLN A 636 -27.75 22.74 11.00
C GLN A 636 -27.55 21.96 9.69
N ARG A 637 -28.03 20.72 9.60
CA ARG A 637 -27.93 19.93 8.35
C ARG A 637 -28.58 20.60 7.13
N SER A 638 -29.57 21.46 7.38
CA SER A 638 -30.27 22.25 6.35
C SER A 638 -29.48 23.44 5.83
N ARG A 639 -28.37 23.82 6.48
CA ARG A 639 -27.60 25.01 6.13
C ARG A 639 -26.14 24.89 6.58
N ILE A 640 -25.36 24.13 5.82
CA ILE A 640 -23.91 24.04 5.97
C ILE A 640 -23.25 25.07 5.04
N LEU A 641 -22.71 26.16 5.59
CA LEU A 641 -21.96 27.16 4.84
C LEU A 641 -20.49 26.73 4.73
N THR A 642 -19.91 26.86 3.54
CA THR A 642 -18.48 26.65 3.28
C THR A 642 -17.95 27.73 2.34
N GLU A 643 -16.81 28.34 2.65
CA GLU A 643 -16.11 29.27 1.77
C GLU A 643 -15.38 28.55 0.61
N ALA A 644 -14.89 29.29 -0.39
CA ALA A 644 -14.14 28.72 -1.51
C ALA A 644 -12.82 28.09 -1.02
N GLY A 645 -12.58 26.82 -1.32
CA GLY A 645 -11.45 26.06 -0.76
C GLY A 645 -11.65 25.61 0.70
N GLU A 646 -12.85 25.81 1.27
CA GLU A 646 -13.15 25.31 2.62
C GLU A 646 -13.52 23.82 2.61
N GLY A 647 -12.96 23.06 3.56
CA GLY A 647 -13.35 21.67 3.82
C GLY A 647 -13.70 21.48 5.29
N LEU A 648 -14.77 20.73 5.56
CA LEU A 648 -15.23 20.38 6.90
C LEU A 648 -15.17 18.86 7.13
N VAL A 649 -14.53 18.44 8.22
CA VAL A 649 -14.72 17.14 8.88
C VAL A 649 -15.80 17.33 9.95
N ILE A 650 -16.96 16.71 9.76
CA ILE A 650 -18.07 16.73 10.71
C ILE A 650 -18.18 15.36 11.36
N GLN A 651 -18.17 15.30 12.69
CA GLN A 651 -18.39 14.06 13.44
C GLN A 651 -19.81 14.03 13.98
N TYR A 652 -20.48 12.89 13.83
CA TYR A 652 -21.81 12.65 14.39
C TYR A 652 -21.94 11.21 14.91
N SER A 653 -23.04 10.93 15.60
CA SER A 653 -23.37 9.59 16.09
C SER A 653 -24.65 9.11 15.42
N THR A 654 -24.64 7.88 14.90
CA THR A 654 -25.80 7.24 14.28
C THR A 654 -25.83 5.74 14.61
N PRO A 655 -27.00 5.15 14.95
CA PRO A 655 -27.15 3.71 15.06
C PRO A 655 -27.40 3.02 13.70
N THR A 656 -27.60 3.79 12.63
CA THR A 656 -28.00 3.30 11.30
C THR A 656 -27.04 3.80 10.23
N ARG A 657 -26.44 2.88 9.48
CA ARG A 657 -25.66 3.19 8.27
C ARG A 657 -26.54 3.85 7.22
N TYR A 658 -26.00 4.83 6.50
CA TYR A 658 -26.67 5.48 5.38
C TYR A 658 -27.12 4.49 4.29
N ASN A 659 -28.36 4.68 3.85
CA ASN A 659 -28.99 4.09 2.67
C ASN A 659 -28.56 2.65 2.36
N PRO A 660 -28.82 1.68 3.26
CA PRO A 660 -28.21 0.35 3.19
C PRO A 660 -28.64 -0.48 1.97
N ASN A 661 -29.73 -0.08 1.30
CA ASN A 661 -30.34 -0.76 0.16
C ASN A 661 -29.91 -0.20 -1.20
N HIS A 662 -29.06 0.82 -1.27
CA HIS A 662 -28.57 1.42 -2.52
C HIS A 662 -27.07 1.14 -2.74
N PRO A 663 -26.69 -0.09 -3.16
CA PRO A 663 -25.30 -0.54 -3.20
C PRO A 663 -24.43 0.17 -4.25
N THR A 664 -25.00 0.98 -5.15
CA THR A 664 -24.25 1.76 -6.15
C THR A 664 -23.70 3.08 -5.60
N GLN A 665 -24.16 3.51 -4.42
CA GLN A 665 -23.73 4.76 -3.78
C GLN A 665 -22.68 4.55 -2.67
N CYS A 666 -22.50 3.32 -2.19
CA CYS A 666 -21.66 2.98 -1.04
C CYS A 666 -20.67 1.85 -1.37
N TYR A 667 -19.40 2.06 -1.02
CA TYR A 667 -18.28 1.19 -1.37
C TYR A 667 -17.49 0.76 -0.13
N VAL A 668 -17.01 -0.48 -0.13
CA VAL A 668 -16.15 -1.05 0.92
C VAL A 668 -15.28 -2.16 0.34
N SER A 669 -14.01 -2.21 0.74
CA SER A 669 -13.04 -3.23 0.32
C SER A 669 -13.01 -4.40 1.31
N GLU A 670 -12.68 -4.08 2.56
CA GLU A 670 -12.36 -5.02 3.63
C GLU A 670 -13.49 -5.10 4.67
N LYS A 671 -14.69 -5.48 4.19
CA LYS A 671 -15.95 -5.43 4.96
C LYS A 671 -15.83 -6.16 6.30
N ALA A 672 -16.08 -5.43 7.38
CA ALA A 672 -16.19 -5.93 8.73
C ALA A 672 -17.28 -5.16 9.48
N CYS A 673 -17.83 -5.77 10.52
CA CYS A 673 -18.79 -5.19 11.45
C CYS A 673 -18.09 -5.04 12.81
N TYR A 674 -18.47 -4.02 13.57
CA TYR A 674 -17.98 -3.78 14.92
C TYR A 674 -19.01 -4.24 15.97
N LEU A 675 -18.54 -4.80 17.07
CA LEU A 675 -19.37 -5.23 18.20
C LEU A 675 -18.91 -4.53 19.49
N GLU A 676 -19.52 -3.38 19.78
CA GLU A 676 -19.19 -2.51 20.92
C GLU A 676 -19.22 -3.24 22.27
N ALA A 677 -20.11 -4.23 22.44
CA ALA A 677 -20.27 -4.96 23.70
C ALA A 677 -19.03 -5.75 24.16
N ILE A 678 -18.10 -6.08 23.25
CA ILE A 678 -16.84 -6.79 23.55
C ILE A 678 -15.62 -6.24 22.80
N ASP A 679 -15.74 -5.05 22.18
CA ASP A 679 -14.68 -4.35 21.43
C ASP A 679 -13.94 -5.23 20.39
N ILE A 680 -14.71 -5.88 19.50
CA ILE A 680 -14.13 -6.65 18.38
C ILE A 680 -14.70 -6.26 17.02
N LEU A 681 -13.87 -6.46 15.99
CA LEU A 681 -14.33 -6.60 14.61
C LEU A 681 -14.66 -8.06 14.29
N TYR A 682 -15.73 -8.28 13.55
CA TYR A 682 -16.15 -9.58 13.03
C TYR A 682 -16.61 -9.46 11.57
N LYS A 683 -16.62 -10.57 10.83
CA LYS A 683 -17.17 -10.67 9.48
C LYS A 683 -18.70 -10.55 9.55
N CYS A 684 -19.22 -9.49 8.94
CA CYS A 684 -20.63 -9.42 8.54
C CYS A 684 -20.97 -10.48 7.48
#